data_AF-A0A0R3QWS6-F1
#
_entry.id   AF-A0A0R3QWS6-F1
#
_cell.length_a   1.000
_cell.length_b   1.000
_cell.length_c   1.000
_cell.angle_alpha   90.00
_cell.angle_beta   90.00
_cell.angle_gamma   90.00
#
_symmetry.space_group_name_H-M   'P 1'
#
loop_
_entity.id
_entity.type
_entity.pdbx_description
1 polymer ?
#
loop_
_entity_poly.entity_id
_entity_poly.type
_entity_poly.pdbx_seq_one_letter_code
_entity_poly.pdbx_strand_id
1 'polypeptide(L)'
;NEWSNWFKANTEKQEKAYVYRKSAKYGEEELDEDDIKLRELLPDFSTSNDEQDLLEEPQLFTSRSETCIDSEGLTEILYLLANEKSMHNYDGHMALAWMMDTALSCGLVDDFVDSKIFVYNLYALNQLDRNQDMRVVDVYRRNSRSELEKCITAMKPLIKRVYWLKEKWPEMTILDGILQRAQKILSTSMETPQMQFSALLEHLLAEADLWEKVADRKHSLMNELEELRHLLVNWRKMEVLCWDNLLEQVQTDCCTQTLLLSWPLFEALYKVDKGDDEILAMTIEWIQNSTIIDFKARLLTADLLIKFIMLAKESMRGNLCQRLRSVIAYFRLFDTVVENKLATQKEPTEKQLHDFVKIMKYNDLNLWSVKASAQKAHKQLFRLLKQFKLSSSDLVAPLLDEIPQMLSTTEHQTKPTFATDRIISCNDFYAKRAVDLTSKIAKHLMDGIHLENIEELTEFVKCCNDLIRKDVQYEGSDSEKEKQQGRALSERQKAVARLLKDSIALGLSTRKGLMVNAELLTASVVAGMPEDNKMLTKFIRYGGASRNVVLKNFHKPNAQIGTKTMSELKGLTEFILNELYLCDQLITVNREMLRRMDSSKKMLLNYLENAKDIKQPCLHGQQWLHCLQQSKYSALKFNSLLEFMGKKLENAPECNTDFEENTVLKLSGIQDTRLSQLHKQHQEYNATFDVIRKIRDEASRILETIELSLLHSLDCSNIAIWKSSDISHTINTVKAESTDINSQLSLISCVMVEEVEEAKGILREVLEALTNPTNVQATTGDVQWEGIQALLIIVQNTYKQAMSIDFDNDRFMDILRQLTNLLRNLNFDKLKKYGTCVYNYLKVS
;
A
#
# COMPACT_ATOMS: atom_id res chain seq x y z
N ASN A 1 -12.83 18.42 -2.77
CA ASN A 1 -12.75 19.86 -3.12
C ASN A 1 -11.32 20.37 -3.06
N GLU A 2 -10.64 20.28 -1.92
CA GLU A 2 -9.24 20.71 -1.80
C GLU A 2 -8.29 20.10 -2.83
N TRP A 3 -8.39 18.79 -3.06
CA TRP A 3 -7.61 18.14 -4.13
C TRP A 3 -7.91 18.71 -5.53
N SER A 4 -9.17 19.02 -5.84
CA SER A 4 -9.53 19.68 -7.10
C SER A 4 -8.97 21.10 -7.21
N ASN A 5 -9.01 21.87 -6.12
CA ASN A 5 -8.45 23.22 -6.06
C ASN A 5 -6.93 23.19 -6.25
N TRP A 6 -6.25 22.27 -5.58
CA TRP A 6 -4.82 22.02 -5.76
C TRP A 6 -4.51 21.66 -7.21
N PHE A 7 -5.27 20.72 -7.80
CA PHE A 7 -5.04 20.27 -9.17
C PHE A 7 -5.14 21.43 -10.17
N LYS A 8 -6.23 22.21 -10.11
CA LYS A 8 -6.42 23.39 -10.98
C LYS A 8 -5.31 24.42 -10.81
N ALA A 9 -4.95 24.74 -9.56
CA ALA A 9 -3.92 25.73 -9.28
C ALA A 9 -2.53 25.33 -9.82
N ASN A 10 -2.23 24.02 -9.86
CA ASN A 10 -0.93 23.52 -10.30
C ASN A 10 -0.86 23.17 -11.79
N THR A 11 -1.97 22.83 -12.43
CA THR A 11 -2.03 22.60 -13.89
C THR A 11 -2.23 23.88 -14.69
N GLU A 12 -3.01 24.84 -14.21
CA GLU A 12 -3.14 26.16 -14.86
C GLU A 12 -1.81 26.93 -14.86
N LYS A 13 -0.97 26.75 -13.83
CA LYS A 13 0.39 27.30 -13.79
C LYS A 13 1.24 26.71 -14.92
N GLN A 14 1.19 25.39 -15.12
CA GLN A 14 1.92 24.71 -16.20
C GLN A 14 1.47 25.17 -17.60
N GLU A 15 0.16 25.34 -17.83
CA GLU A 15 -0.36 25.83 -19.10
C GLU A 15 0.07 27.28 -19.38
N LYS A 16 0.01 28.16 -18.36
CA LYS A 16 0.47 29.56 -18.48
C LYS A 16 1.98 29.64 -18.72
N ALA A 17 2.78 28.82 -18.03
CA ALA A 17 4.22 28.73 -18.25
C ALA A 17 4.55 28.21 -19.67
N TYR A 18 3.84 27.19 -20.16
CA TYR A 18 3.98 26.68 -21.52
C TYR A 18 3.62 27.71 -22.60
N VAL A 19 2.55 28.49 -22.38
CA VAL A 19 2.15 29.59 -23.28
C VAL A 19 3.20 30.71 -23.27
N TYR A 20 3.78 31.04 -22.11
CA TYR A 20 4.86 32.02 -21.99
C TYR A 20 6.14 31.57 -22.72
N ARG A 21 6.54 30.29 -22.58
CA ARG A 21 7.67 29.68 -23.32
C ARG A 21 7.51 29.71 -24.84
N LYS A 22 6.28 29.65 -25.36
CA LYS A 22 6.03 29.82 -26.81
C LYS A 22 6.24 31.26 -27.29
N SER A 23 6.17 32.24 -26.39
CA SER A 23 6.28 33.67 -26.70
C SER A 23 7.71 34.23 -26.53
N ALA A 24 8.55 33.61 -25.70
CA ALA A 24 9.94 34.00 -25.49
C ALA A 24 10.88 33.25 -26.45
N LYS A 25 11.17 33.85 -27.61
CA LYS A 25 12.37 33.54 -28.40
C LYS A 25 13.32 34.71 -28.23
N TYR A 26 14.41 34.55 -27.48
CA TYR A 26 15.76 35.12 -27.68
C TYR A 26 16.52 35.17 -26.34
N GLY A 27 17.61 34.39 -26.21
CA GLY A 27 18.87 34.92 -25.69
C GLY A 27 19.43 34.49 -24.33
N GLU A 28 18.68 33.83 -23.43
CA GLU A 28 19.23 33.30 -22.17
C GLU A 28 18.95 31.79 -22.05
N GLU A 29 19.85 31.03 -21.42
CA GLU A 29 19.57 29.63 -21.05
C GLU A 29 18.43 29.63 -20.02
N GLU A 30 17.19 29.63 -20.51
CA GLU A 30 15.98 29.62 -19.68
C GLU A 30 15.91 28.33 -18.86
N LEU A 31 15.74 28.47 -17.55
CA LEU A 31 15.52 27.37 -16.61
C LEU A 31 14.12 26.79 -16.84
N ASP A 32 14.02 25.47 -17.02
CA ASP A 32 12.73 24.78 -17.06
C ASP A 32 12.02 24.86 -15.69
N GLU A 33 10.70 24.71 -15.60
CA GLU A 33 9.97 24.62 -14.32
C GLU A 33 10.51 23.49 -13.44
N ASP A 34 10.93 22.39 -14.05
CA ASP A 34 11.58 21.29 -13.33
C ASP A 34 12.93 21.74 -12.74
N ASP A 35 13.65 22.62 -13.42
CA ASP A 35 14.87 23.24 -12.88
C ASP A 35 14.55 24.22 -11.75
N ILE A 36 13.41 24.93 -11.81
CA ILE A 36 12.95 25.81 -10.73
C ILE A 36 12.60 24.97 -9.49
N LYS A 37 11.82 23.91 -9.64
CA LYS A 37 11.48 22.98 -8.53
C LYS A 37 12.71 22.29 -7.94
N LEU A 38 13.67 21.91 -8.79
CA LEU A 38 14.96 21.35 -8.33
C LEU A 38 15.82 22.39 -7.60
N ARG A 39 15.71 23.68 -7.95
CA ARG A 39 16.36 24.77 -7.19
C ARG A 39 15.64 25.08 -5.89
N GLU A 40 14.33 24.92 -5.82
CA GLU A 40 13.54 25.06 -4.59
C GLU A 40 13.91 24.02 -3.52
N LEU A 41 14.56 22.90 -3.90
CA LEU A 41 15.17 21.96 -2.94
C LEU A 41 16.44 22.51 -2.26
N LEU A 42 17.07 23.53 -2.84
CA LEU A 42 18.31 24.15 -2.35
C LEU A 42 18.17 25.69 -2.37
N PRO A 43 17.23 26.26 -1.59
CA PRO A 43 17.01 27.70 -1.55
C PRO A 43 18.25 28.42 -1.00
N ASP A 44 18.66 29.49 -1.69
CA ASP A 44 19.75 30.35 -1.22
C ASP A 44 19.18 31.50 -0.38
N PHE A 45 19.11 31.28 0.94
CA PHE A 45 18.67 32.30 1.89
C PHE A 45 19.74 33.38 2.18
N SER A 46 20.88 33.37 1.48
CA SER A 46 22.03 34.21 1.84
C SER A 46 22.29 35.40 0.93
N THR A 47 21.52 35.55 -0.16
CA THR A 47 21.70 36.55 -1.22
C THR A 47 20.76 37.75 -1.16
N SER A 48 19.72 37.74 -0.35
CA SER A 48 18.83 38.91 -0.20
C SER A 48 19.49 39.96 0.69
N ASN A 49 19.91 41.06 0.05
CA ASN A 49 20.41 42.26 0.72
C ASN A 49 19.28 43.02 1.45
N ASP A 50 18.03 42.81 1.05
CA ASP A 50 16.85 43.36 1.71
C ASP A 50 16.27 42.35 2.70
N GLU A 51 16.22 42.73 3.98
CA GLU A 51 15.67 41.91 5.07
C GLU A 51 14.16 41.61 4.92
N GLN A 52 13.48 42.32 4.01
CA GLN A 52 12.08 42.08 3.63
C GLN A 52 11.97 40.92 2.63
N ASP A 53 12.90 40.79 1.68
CA ASP A 53 12.93 39.70 0.69
C ASP A 53 13.28 38.35 1.32
N LEU A 54 14.04 38.34 2.42
CA LEU A 54 14.32 37.13 3.21
C LEU A 54 13.05 36.47 3.77
N LEU A 55 11.92 37.17 3.80
CA LEU A 55 10.64 36.68 4.32
C LEU A 55 9.56 36.56 3.24
N GLU A 56 9.84 37.02 2.02
CA GLU A 56 9.01 36.64 0.88
C GLU A 56 9.23 35.15 0.67
N GLU A 57 8.32 34.35 1.23
CA GLU A 57 8.18 32.94 0.92
C GLU A 57 8.27 32.76 -0.61
N PRO A 58 9.12 31.84 -1.12
CA PRO A 58 9.09 31.50 -2.54
C PRO A 58 7.62 31.27 -2.92
N GLN A 59 7.14 31.80 -4.05
CA GLN A 59 5.70 31.95 -4.37
C GLN A 59 4.82 30.65 -4.33
N LEU A 60 5.40 29.50 -3.96
CA LEU A 60 4.70 28.28 -3.56
C LEU A 60 4.35 28.20 -2.06
N PHE A 61 5.11 28.86 -1.19
CA PHE A 61 5.05 28.76 0.27
C PHE A 61 4.23 29.86 0.94
N THR A 62 3.76 30.88 0.19
CA THR A 62 2.82 31.89 0.72
C THR A 62 1.77 31.18 1.55
N SER A 63 1.71 31.49 2.84
CA SER A 63 0.66 31.04 3.77
C SER A 63 -0.72 31.26 3.13
N ARG A 64 -1.18 30.28 2.36
CA ARG A 64 -2.57 30.21 1.90
C ARG A 64 -3.37 30.03 3.17
N SER A 65 -4.42 30.83 3.30
CA SER A 65 -5.30 30.94 4.47
C SER A 65 -5.32 29.67 5.33
N GLU A 66 -5.32 29.86 6.65
CA GLU A 66 -5.37 28.89 7.76
C GLU A 66 -6.42 27.74 7.65
N THR A 67 -7.10 27.60 6.51
CA THR A 67 -8.18 26.66 6.21
C THR A 67 -7.85 25.62 5.11
N CYS A 68 -6.69 25.67 4.44
CA CYS A 68 -6.36 24.77 3.33
C CYS A 68 -5.26 23.75 3.71
N ILE A 69 -5.52 22.47 3.45
CA ILE A 69 -4.54 21.39 3.62
C ILE A 69 -3.46 21.44 2.52
N ASP A 70 -2.20 21.31 2.92
CA ASP A 70 -1.05 21.40 2.02
C ASP A 70 -0.84 20.11 1.20
N SER A 71 0.16 20.13 0.31
CA SER A 71 0.43 18.99 -0.59
C SER A 71 0.89 17.75 0.18
N GLU A 72 1.68 17.93 1.23
CA GLU A 72 2.17 16.84 2.08
C GLU A 72 1.01 16.22 2.86
N GLY A 73 0.18 17.03 3.53
CA GLY A 73 -1.00 16.58 4.26
C GLY A 73 -2.05 15.90 3.38
N LEU A 74 -2.33 16.43 2.17
CA LEU A 74 -3.24 15.76 1.22
C LEU A 74 -2.71 14.39 0.82
N THR A 75 -1.42 14.29 0.55
CA THR A 75 -0.79 13.03 0.12
C THR A 75 -0.78 12.00 1.25
N GLU A 76 -0.57 12.45 2.49
CA GLU A 76 -0.62 11.59 3.66
C GLU A 76 -2.01 11.00 3.89
N ILE A 77 -3.08 11.79 3.71
CA ILE A 77 -4.46 11.27 3.75
C ILE A 77 -4.65 10.16 2.72
N LEU A 78 -4.12 10.34 1.50
CA LEU A 78 -4.20 9.30 0.47
C LEU A 78 -3.44 8.04 0.89
N TYR A 79 -2.25 8.16 1.46
CA TYR A 79 -1.52 6.98 1.98
C TYR A 79 -2.26 6.28 3.13
N LEU A 80 -2.87 7.03 4.04
CA LEU A 80 -3.71 6.48 5.12
C LEU A 80 -4.91 5.72 4.56
N LEU A 81 -5.57 6.26 3.53
CA LEU A 81 -6.68 5.62 2.85
C LEU A 81 -6.28 4.30 2.18
N ALA A 82 -5.06 4.22 1.65
CA ALA A 82 -4.57 3.02 0.99
C ALA A 82 -4.26 1.87 1.97
N ASN A 83 -3.71 2.17 3.15
CA ASN A 83 -3.01 1.16 3.97
C ASN A 83 -3.78 0.51 5.12
N GLU A 84 -5.00 0.94 5.49
CA GLU A 84 -5.89 0.35 6.54
C GLU A 84 -5.25 0.06 7.93
N LYS A 85 -3.96 0.35 8.13
CA LYS A 85 -3.20 0.15 9.37
C LYS A 85 -2.83 1.50 9.97
N SER A 86 -2.94 1.60 11.30
CA SER A 86 -2.46 2.73 12.08
C SER A 86 -0.98 2.99 11.78
N MET A 87 -0.66 4.16 11.24
CA MET A 87 0.72 4.61 11.09
C MET A 87 1.37 4.68 12.48
N HIS A 88 2.43 3.89 12.67
CA HIS A 88 3.28 3.94 13.87
C HIS A 88 4.40 4.96 13.78
N ASN A 89 4.35 5.89 12.82
CA ASN A 89 5.28 7.01 12.77
C ASN A 89 4.52 8.30 12.46
N TYR A 90 4.89 9.32 13.22
CA TYR A 90 4.30 10.65 13.29
C TYR A 90 4.41 11.42 11.97
N ASP A 91 3.27 11.75 11.37
CA ASP A 91 3.04 13.01 10.63
C ASP A 91 1.54 13.29 10.37
N GLY A 92 0.70 12.24 10.26
CA GLY A 92 -0.71 12.38 9.85
C GLY A 92 -1.68 12.94 10.86
N HIS A 93 -1.21 13.35 12.03
CA HIS A 93 -2.05 13.90 13.10
C HIS A 93 -2.70 15.21 12.66
N MET A 94 -1.96 16.08 11.96
CA MET A 94 -2.52 17.35 11.52
C MET A 94 -3.55 17.18 10.40
N ALA A 95 -3.29 16.27 9.47
CA ALA A 95 -4.24 15.92 8.44
C ALA A 95 -5.53 15.32 9.03
N LEU A 96 -5.42 14.45 10.04
CA LEU A 96 -6.56 13.88 10.77
C LEU A 96 -7.31 14.93 11.59
N ALA A 97 -6.61 15.82 12.29
CA ALA A 97 -7.21 16.91 13.05
C ALA A 97 -7.99 17.87 12.15
N TRP A 98 -7.42 18.26 11.00
CA TRP A 98 -8.12 19.05 9.99
C TRP A 98 -9.35 18.32 9.42
N MET A 99 -9.24 17.02 9.12
CA MET A 99 -10.38 16.21 8.67
C MET A 99 -11.50 16.18 9.70
N MET A 100 -11.16 16.03 10.99
CA MET A 100 -12.13 16.01 12.08
C MET A 100 -12.78 17.37 12.29
N ASP A 101 -12.02 18.46 12.28
CA ASP A 101 -12.52 19.84 12.38
C ASP A 101 -13.45 20.20 11.21
N THR A 102 -13.08 19.78 10.00
CA THR A 102 -13.92 19.95 8.80
C THR A 102 -15.22 19.14 8.92
N ALA A 103 -15.14 17.90 9.42
CA ALA A 103 -16.31 17.04 9.62
C ALA A 103 -17.24 17.61 10.70
N LEU A 104 -16.69 18.14 11.80
CA LEU A 104 -17.40 18.83 12.86
C LEU A 104 -18.10 20.09 12.33
N SER A 105 -17.38 20.92 11.57
CA SER A 105 -17.90 22.12 10.91
C SER A 105 -19.02 21.82 9.90
N CYS A 106 -19.02 20.61 9.33
CA CYS A 106 -20.08 20.11 8.46
C CYS A 106 -21.24 19.43 9.22
N GLY A 107 -21.22 19.42 10.56
CA GLY A 107 -22.24 18.77 11.40
C GLY A 107 -22.28 17.25 11.27
N LEU A 108 -21.18 16.64 10.82
CA LEU A 108 -21.04 15.19 10.65
C LEU A 108 -20.63 14.47 11.94
N VAL A 109 -20.43 15.21 13.03
CA VAL A 109 -19.80 14.76 14.27
C VAL A 109 -20.49 15.42 15.49
N ASP A 110 -20.62 14.68 16.60
CA ASP A 110 -21.33 15.05 17.85
C ASP A 110 -20.39 15.64 18.93
N ASP A 111 -20.93 16.33 19.95
CA ASP A 111 -20.19 17.07 21.02
C ASP A 111 -19.15 16.20 21.78
N PHE A 112 -19.33 14.87 21.81
CA PHE A 112 -18.41 13.91 22.44
C PHE A 112 -17.07 13.76 21.71
N VAL A 113 -16.93 14.32 20.51
CA VAL A 113 -15.68 14.24 19.73
C VAL A 113 -14.70 15.33 20.11
N ASP A 114 -15.15 16.42 20.74
CA ASP A 114 -14.27 17.48 21.24
C ASP A 114 -13.27 16.94 22.28
N SER A 115 -13.72 16.16 23.26
CA SER A 115 -12.84 15.56 24.28
C SER A 115 -11.81 14.58 23.67
N LYS A 116 -12.19 13.89 22.59
CA LYS A 116 -11.29 12.98 21.86
C LYS A 116 -10.25 13.74 21.05
N ILE A 117 -10.65 14.83 20.38
CA ILE A 117 -9.78 15.75 19.65
C ILE A 117 -8.73 16.34 20.61
N PHE A 118 -9.13 16.80 21.79
CA PHE A 118 -8.19 17.39 22.75
C PHE A 118 -7.08 16.42 23.19
N VAL A 119 -7.41 15.15 23.42
CA VAL A 119 -6.41 14.13 23.82
C VAL A 119 -5.48 13.77 22.68
N TYR A 120 -5.97 13.66 21.44
CA TYR A 120 -5.11 13.42 20.27
C TYR A 120 -4.26 14.64 19.94
N ASN A 121 -4.79 15.85 20.09
CA ASN A 121 -4.02 17.10 19.96
C ASN A 121 -2.94 17.20 21.04
N LEU A 122 -3.26 16.88 22.30
CA LEU A 122 -2.26 16.83 23.37
C LEU A 122 -1.22 15.74 23.12
N TYR A 123 -1.64 14.58 22.63
CA TYR A 123 -0.71 13.52 22.25
C TYR A 123 0.25 14.01 21.19
N ALA A 124 -0.26 14.63 20.12
CA ALA A 124 0.56 15.25 19.09
C ALA A 124 1.51 16.30 19.70
N LEU A 125 1.02 17.20 20.55
CA LEU A 125 1.83 18.24 21.20
C LEU A 125 2.93 17.67 22.11
N ASN A 126 2.64 16.65 22.92
CA ASN A 126 3.63 15.97 23.76
C ASN A 126 4.68 15.23 22.93
N GLN A 127 4.29 14.76 21.75
CA GLN A 127 5.17 14.09 20.82
C GLN A 127 6.06 15.07 20.06
N LEU A 128 5.65 16.33 19.92
CA LEU A 128 6.53 17.39 19.44
C LEU A 128 7.72 17.63 20.38
N ASP A 129 7.52 17.46 21.69
CA ASP A 129 8.57 17.61 22.72
C ASP A 129 9.50 16.37 22.78
N ARG A 130 8.97 15.20 22.40
CA ARG A 130 9.70 13.91 22.34
C ARG A 130 10.43 13.64 21.03
N ASN A 131 10.40 14.54 20.05
CA ASN A 131 11.25 14.46 18.86
C ASN A 131 12.72 14.72 19.23
N GLN A 132 13.27 13.87 20.10
CA GLN A 132 14.70 13.70 20.30
C GLN A 132 15.27 13.06 19.04
N ASP A 133 16.13 13.83 18.38
CA ASP A 133 17.06 13.42 17.32
C ASP A 133 16.44 12.69 16.13
N MET A 134 15.72 13.44 15.27
CA MET A 134 15.78 13.12 13.84
C MET A 134 17.27 13.09 13.46
N ARG A 135 17.79 11.91 13.07
CA ARG A 135 19.21 11.75 12.68
C ARG A 135 19.62 12.70 11.55
N VAL A 136 18.67 13.10 10.70
CA VAL A 136 18.85 14.06 9.61
C VAL A 136 17.57 14.89 9.48
N VAL A 137 17.65 16.20 9.70
CA VAL A 137 16.56 17.16 9.49
C VAL A 137 16.69 17.73 8.08
N ASP A 138 15.59 17.82 7.33
CA ASP A 138 15.53 18.63 6.11
C ASP A 138 15.59 20.12 6.49
N VAL A 139 16.80 20.66 6.55
CA VAL A 139 17.07 22.03 7.01
C VAL A 139 16.53 23.11 6.07
N TYR A 140 16.13 22.74 4.85
CA TYR A 140 15.60 23.68 3.84
C TYR A 140 14.09 23.84 3.91
N ARG A 141 13.37 22.84 4.44
CA ARG A 141 11.90 22.90 4.63
C ARG A 141 11.49 22.95 6.09
N ARG A 142 12.33 22.44 7.00
CA ARG A 142 12.03 22.29 8.42
C ARG A 142 13.14 22.92 9.26
N ASN A 143 12.91 22.98 10.57
CA ASN A 143 13.89 23.39 11.56
C ASN A 143 13.95 22.42 12.74
N SER A 144 15.03 22.51 13.50
CA SER A 144 15.21 21.80 14.75
C SER A 144 14.82 22.70 15.92
N ARG A 145 13.77 22.31 16.65
CA ARG A 145 13.28 23.06 17.82
C ARG A 145 14.36 23.21 18.91
N SER A 146 15.08 22.13 19.20
CA SER A 146 16.17 22.14 20.18
C SER A 146 17.27 23.15 19.81
N GLU A 147 17.58 23.28 18.52
CA GLU A 147 18.57 24.24 18.04
C GLU A 147 18.06 25.69 18.12
N LEU A 148 16.78 25.94 17.84
CA LEU A 148 16.17 27.25 18.02
C LEU A 148 16.15 27.68 19.51
N GLU A 149 15.85 26.77 20.43
CA GLU A 149 15.89 27.03 21.88
C GLU A 149 17.29 27.40 22.36
N LYS A 150 18.33 26.71 21.87
CA LYS A 150 19.73 27.06 22.14
C LYS A 150 20.04 28.47 21.63
N CYS A 151 19.58 28.82 20.43
CA CYS A 151 19.75 30.16 19.86
C CYS A 151 19.08 31.24 20.71
N ILE A 152 17.82 31.04 21.11
CA ILE A 152 17.09 31.96 22.00
C ILE A 152 17.84 32.14 23.32
N THR A 153 18.36 31.06 23.89
CA THR A 153 19.10 31.08 25.16
C THR A 153 20.41 31.84 25.03
N ALA A 154 21.16 31.62 23.96
CA ALA A 154 22.40 32.34 23.65
C ALA A 154 22.18 33.82 23.33
N MET A 155 20.99 34.19 22.82
CA MET A 155 20.65 35.58 22.49
C MET A 155 20.45 36.48 23.73
N LYS A 156 19.95 35.92 24.84
CA LYS A 156 19.67 36.66 26.08
C LYS A 156 20.88 37.43 26.64
N PRO A 157 22.06 36.82 26.85
CA PRO A 157 23.24 37.53 27.35
C PRO A 157 23.70 38.63 26.40
N LEU A 158 23.67 38.38 25.07
CA LEU A 158 24.01 39.38 24.06
C LEU A 158 23.11 40.60 24.16
N ILE A 159 21.78 40.42 24.14
CA ILE A 159 20.80 41.52 24.23
C ILE A 159 21.03 42.34 25.50
N LYS A 160 21.20 41.67 26.64
CA LYS A 160 21.46 42.35 27.92
C LYS A 160 22.74 43.19 27.88
N ARG A 161 23.80 42.66 27.29
CA ARG A 161 25.09 43.34 27.15
C ARG A 161 25.00 44.54 26.22
N VAL A 162 24.31 44.41 25.09
CA VAL A 162 24.12 45.47 24.10
C VAL A 162 23.28 46.61 24.66
N TYR A 163 22.22 46.34 25.44
CA TYR A 163 21.48 47.39 26.15
C TYR A 163 22.37 48.17 27.12
N TRP A 164 23.22 47.50 27.89
CA TRP A 164 24.17 48.16 28.77
C TRP A 164 25.20 49.01 28.00
N LEU A 165 25.66 48.55 26.83
CA LEU A 165 26.54 49.34 25.96
C LEU A 165 25.82 50.57 25.41
N LYS A 166 24.55 50.43 25.03
CA LYS A 166 23.72 51.51 24.50
C LYS A 166 23.46 52.61 25.53
N GLU A 167 23.33 52.27 26.82
CA GLU A 167 23.26 53.28 27.89
C GLU A 167 24.52 54.16 27.94
N LYS A 168 25.68 53.59 27.63
CA LYS A 168 26.96 54.33 27.62
C LYS A 168 27.26 55.03 26.30
N TRP A 169 26.79 54.48 25.19
CA TRP A 169 27.08 54.94 23.84
C TRP A 169 25.80 55.05 22.99
N PRO A 170 24.86 55.94 23.35
CA PRO A 170 23.56 56.04 22.67
C PRO A 170 23.68 56.54 21.22
N GLU A 171 24.78 57.20 20.87
CA GLU A 171 25.08 57.72 19.52
C GLU A 171 25.42 56.60 18.51
N MET A 172 25.78 55.40 19.00
CA MET A 172 26.29 54.31 18.18
C MET A 172 25.15 53.49 17.57
N THR A 173 24.77 53.82 16.34
CA THR A 173 23.68 53.16 15.60
C THR A 173 23.91 51.67 15.34
N ILE A 174 25.15 51.18 15.37
CA ILE A 174 25.48 49.74 15.25
C ILE A 174 24.81 48.93 16.38
N LEU A 175 24.77 49.49 17.60
CA LEU A 175 24.13 48.82 18.74
C LEU A 175 22.60 48.70 18.55
N ASP A 176 21.99 49.70 17.90
CA ASP A 176 20.58 49.61 17.47
C ASP A 176 20.39 48.54 16.41
N GLY A 177 21.28 48.46 15.43
CA GLY A 177 21.27 47.41 14.40
C GLY A 177 21.35 46.00 14.99
N ILE A 178 22.23 45.77 15.97
CA ILE A 178 22.35 44.47 16.65
C ILE A 178 21.04 44.12 17.37
N LEU A 179 20.42 45.07 18.10
CA LEU A 179 19.15 44.84 18.79
C LEU A 179 18.00 44.57 17.81
N GLN A 180 17.94 45.30 16.70
CA GLN A 180 16.92 45.10 15.67
C GLN A 180 17.02 43.71 15.04
N ARG A 181 18.22 43.26 14.66
CA ARG A 181 18.44 41.93 14.09
C ARG A 181 18.18 40.81 15.11
N ALA A 182 18.54 41.00 16.37
CA ALA A 182 18.22 40.05 17.43
C ALA A 182 16.70 39.93 17.64
N GLN A 183 15.99 41.07 17.70
CA GLN A 183 14.53 41.09 17.80
C GLN A 183 13.89 40.42 16.57
N LYS A 184 14.46 40.62 15.38
CA LYS A 184 13.98 40.03 14.13
C LYS A 184 13.99 38.51 14.19
N ILE A 185 15.09 37.90 14.63
CA ILE A 185 15.20 36.45 14.84
C ILE A 185 14.12 35.98 15.82
N LEU A 186 13.97 36.67 16.95
CA LEU A 186 12.99 36.31 17.99
C LEU A 186 11.52 36.47 17.55
N SER A 187 11.24 37.33 16.56
CA SER A 187 9.90 37.53 16.01
C SER A 187 9.59 36.70 14.76
N THR A 188 10.54 35.89 14.27
CA THR A 188 10.37 35.06 13.07
C THR A 188 9.51 33.83 13.36
N SER A 189 8.71 33.38 12.40
CA SER A 189 7.82 32.22 12.55
C SER A 189 8.61 30.95 12.90
N MET A 190 8.01 30.08 13.73
CA MET A 190 8.59 28.76 14.03
C MET A 190 8.48 27.78 12.86
N GLU A 191 7.74 28.10 11.80
CA GLU A 191 7.65 27.28 10.57
C GLU A 191 8.79 27.60 9.60
N THR A 192 9.55 28.67 9.86
CA THR A 192 10.64 29.11 9.01
C THR A 192 11.76 28.06 8.95
N PRO A 193 12.29 27.72 7.76
CA PRO A 193 13.38 26.75 7.61
C PRO A 193 14.63 27.08 8.42
N GLN A 194 15.36 26.05 8.85
CA GLN A 194 16.59 26.20 9.62
C GLN A 194 17.63 27.09 8.90
N MET A 195 17.76 26.91 7.58
CA MET A 195 18.75 27.66 6.80
C MET A 195 18.41 29.14 6.63
N GLN A 196 17.14 29.52 6.77
CA GLN A 196 16.73 30.92 6.81
C GLN A 196 17.06 31.54 8.17
N PHE A 197 16.86 30.81 9.28
CA PHE A 197 17.37 31.22 10.60
C PHE A 197 18.91 31.36 10.61
N SER A 198 19.62 30.47 9.91
CA SER A 198 21.07 30.59 9.71
C SER A 198 21.46 31.90 9.03
N ALA A 199 20.71 32.34 8.01
CA ALA A 199 20.98 33.61 7.33
C ALA A 199 20.72 34.83 8.23
N LEU A 200 19.63 34.82 9.00
CA LEU A 200 19.34 35.88 9.97
C LEU A 200 20.42 35.98 11.05
N LEU A 201 20.90 34.84 11.55
CA LEU A 201 21.98 34.78 12.52
C LEU A 201 23.32 35.27 11.94
N GLU A 202 23.61 34.97 10.67
CA GLU A 202 24.77 35.54 9.96
C GLU A 202 24.72 37.06 9.89
N HIS A 203 23.56 37.64 9.59
CA HIS A 203 23.39 39.09 9.53
C HIS A 203 23.61 39.75 10.90
N LEU A 204 23.12 39.14 11.97
CA LEU A 204 23.39 39.59 13.34
C LEU A 204 24.89 39.57 13.66
N LEU A 205 25.58 38.47 13.37
CA LEU A 205 27.01 38.33 13.63
C LEU A 205 27.84 39.32 12.80
N ALA A 206 27.44 39.59 11.55
CA ALA A 206 28.10 40.57 10.70
C ALA A 206 27.98 42.00 11.25
N GLU A 207 26.81 42.38 11.78
CA GLU A 207 26.60 43.66 12.45
C GLU A 207 27.44 43.77 13.74
N ALA A 208 27.50 42.69 14.52
CA ALA A 208 28.31 42.65 15.74
C ALA A 208 29.82 42.72 15.44
N ASP A 209 30.28 42.15 14.33
CA ASP A 209 31.66 42.28 13.85
C ASP A 209 32.02 43.75 13.49
N LEU A 210 31.05 44.59 13.11
CA LEU A 210 31.29 46.03 12.91
C LEU A 210 31.55 46.74 14.24
N TRP A 211 30.85 46.35 15.31
CA TRP A 211 31.10 46.86 16.66
C TRP A 211 32.48 46.44 17.16
N GLU A 212 32.87 45.18 16.97
CA GLU A 212 34.19 44.68 17.41
C GLU A 212 35.37 45.42 16.76
N LYS A 213 35.19 46.00 15.57
CA LYS A 213 36.22 46.83 14.92
C LYS A 213 36.47 48.16 15.63
N VAL A 214 35.48 48.68 16.35
CA VAL A 214 35.54 50.00 17.01
C VAL A 214 35.58 49.92 18.54
N ALA A 215 35.18 48.79 19.12
CA ALA A 215 35.14 48.57 20.56
C ALA A 215 36.53 48.35 21.17
N ASP A 216 36.73 48.79 22.42
CA ASP A 216 37.89 48.40 23.21
C ASP A 216 37.70 47.00 23.83
N ARG A 217 38.78 46.43 24.38
CA ARG A 217 38.74 45.10 25.00
C ARG A 217 37.75 44.95 26.16
N LYS A 218 37.39 46.04 26.85
CA LYS A 218 36.46 46.02 27.99
C LYS A 218 34.99 46.11 27.55
N HIS A 219 34.75 46.59 26.32
CA HIS A 219 33.42 46.79 25.73
C HIS A 219 33.16 45.86 24.53
N SER A 220 34.01 44.86 24.33
CA SER A 220 33.81 43.76 23.37
C SER A 220 32.59 42.90 23.76
N LEU A 221 31.96 42.32 22.73
CA LEU A 221 30.86 41.36 22.72
C LEU A 221 31.33 39.94 22.40
N MET A 222 32.63 39.70 22.25
CA MET A 222 33.15 38.42 21.75
C MET A 222 32.71 37.22 22.60
N ASN A 223 32.67 37.37 23.93
CA ASN A 223 32.24 36.32 24.84
C ASN A 223 30.74 36.00 24.68
N GLU A 224 29.91 37.03 24.47
CA GLU A 224 28.48 36.89 24.27
C GLU A 224 28.13 36.30 22.89
N LEU A 225 29.02 36.42 21.90
CA LEU A 225 28.81 35.93 20.52
C LEU A 225 29.34 34.49 20.30
N GLU A 226 30.17 33.95 21.20
CA GLU A 226 30.85 32.66 20.98
C GLU A 226 29.86 31.49 20.79
N GLU A 227 28.85 31.39 21.66
CA GLU A 227 27.81 30.35 21.55
C GLU A 227 26.98 30.51 20.27
N LEU A 228 26.68 31.74 19.86
CA LEU A 228 25.96 32.02 18.61
C LEU A 228 26.78 31.61 17.37
N ARG A 229 28.11 31.82 17.40
CA ARG A 229 29.01 31.35 16.34
C ARG A 229 29.06 29.82 16.29
N HIS A 230 29.12 29.15 17.45
CA HIS A 230 29.08 27.69 17.52
C HIS A 230 27.78 27.11 16.97
N LEU A 231 26.63 27.69 17.30
CA LEU A 231 25.33 27.28 16.76
C LEU A 231 25.28 27.41 15.25
N LEU A 232 25.73 28.55 14.71
CA LEU A 232 25.75 28.75 13.28
C LEU A 232 26.64 27.72 12.56
N VAL A 233 27.81 27.39 13.11
CA VAL A 233 28.66 26.31 12.58
C VAL A 233 27.95 24.95 12.66
N ASN A 234 27.25 24.66 13.75
CA ASN A 234 26.48 23.42 13.87
C ASN A 234 25.35 23.36 12.84
N TRP A 235 24.63 24.45 12.58
CA TRP A 235 23.57 24.49 11.56
C TRP A 235 24.11 24.27 10.15
N ARG A 236 25.30 24.80 9.85
CA ARG A 236 26.01 24.50 8.59
C ARG A 236 26.47 23.04 8.49
N LYS A 237 26.77 22.38 9.61
CA LYS A 237 27.02 20.92 9.62
C LYS A 237 25.73 20.13 9.39
N MET A 238 24.61 20.55 9.98
CA MET A 238 23.29 19.94 9.72
C MET A 238 22.92 20.06 8.24
N GLU A 239 23.22 21.19 7.60
CA GLU A 239 23.04 21.39 6.15
C GLU A 239 23.77 20.33 5.33
N VAL A 240 25.04 20.06 5.65
CA VAL A 240 25.83 19.03 4.96
C VAL A 240 25.29 17.63 5.20
N LEU A 241 24.83 17.32 6.43
CA LEU A 241 24.21 16.03 6.74
C LEU A 241 22.89 15.83 6.01
N CYS A 242 22.13 16.91 5.78
CA CYS A 242 20.89 16.89 5.00
C CYS A 242 21.15 16.49 3.54
N TRP A 243 22.33 16.79 3.00
CA TRP A 243 22.63 16.53 1.59
C TRP A 243 22.60 15.05 1.22
N ASP A 244 22.94 14.13 2.14
CA ASP A 244 22.91 12.68 1.89
C ASP A 244 21.49 12.18 1.51
N ASN A 245 20.42 12.87 1.93
CA ASN A 245 19.03 12.47 1.70
C ASN A 245 18.34 13.19 0.52
N LEU A 246 19.02 14.10 -0.18
CA LEU A 246 18.37 14.91 -1.23
C LEU A 246 17.79 14.06 -2.38
N LEU A 247 18.42 12.94 -2.72
CA LEU A 247 17.91 12.04 -3.77
C LEU A 247 16.60 11.34 -3.34
N GLU A 248 16.47 11.00 -2.06
CA GLU A 248 15.23 10.44 -1.51
C GLU A 248 14.12 11.49 -1.53
N GLN A 249 14.43 12.75 -1.20
CA GLN A 249 13.48 13.85 -1.29
C GLN A 249 12.95 14.05 -2.72
N VAL A 250 13.83 13.99 -3.73
CA VAL A 250 13.42 14.07 -5.15
C VAL A 250 12.43 12.96 -5.51
N GLN A 251 12.60 11.76 -4.97
CA GLN A 251 11.69 10.64 -5.18
C GLN A 251 10.35 10.84 -4.46
N THR A 252 10.38 11.23 -3.19
CA THR A 252 9.17 11.54 -2.39
C THR A 252 8.34 12.63 -3.05
N ASP A 253 8.95 13.76 -3.42
CA ASP A 253 8.26 14.86 -4.10
C ASP A 253 7.65 14.40 -5.43
N CYS A 254 8.34 13.54 -6.18
CA CYS A 254 7.81 12.97 -7.41
C CYS A 254 6.58 12.10 -7.14
N CYS A 255 6.62 11.24 -6.12
CA CYS A 255 5.49 10.39 -5.74
C CYS A 255 4.29 11.23 -5.30
N THR A 256 4.50 12.22 -4.42
CA THR A 256 3.48 13.20 -3.97
C THR A 256 2.84 13.89 -5.17
N GLN A 257 3.66 14.46 -6.06
CA GLN A 257 3.15 15.15 -7.24
C GLN A 257 2.34 14.22 -8.15
N THR A 258 2.83 13.01 -8.42
CA THR A 258 2.13 12.03 -9.27
C THR A 258 0.79 11.63 -8.67
N LEU A 259 0.72 11.38 -7.36
CA LEU A 259 -0.53 11.08 -6.67
C LEU A 259 -1.51 12.25 -6.82
N LEU A 260 -1.09 13.48 -6.54
CA LEU A 260 -1.98 14.63 -6.61
C LEU A 260 -2.41 14.97 -8.06
N LEU A 261 -1.58 14.67 -9.06
CA LEU A 261 -1.95 14.82 -10.48
C LEU A 261 -2.99 13.79 -10.95
N SER A 262 -3.26 12.74 -10.17
CA SER A 262 -4.23 11.71 -10.54
C SER A 262 -5.71 12.10 -10.34
N TRP A 263 -5.98 13.32 -9.84
CA TRP A 263 -7.34 13.84 -9.62
C TRP A 263 -8.34 13.57 -10.77
N PRO A 264 -8.00 13.70 -12.07
CA PRO A 264 -8.94 13.45 -13.17
C PRO A 264 -9.53 12.04 -13.17
N LEU A 265 -8.81 11.02 -12.69
CA LEU A 265 -9.33 9.65 -12.57
C LEU A 265 -10.43 9.56 -11.50
N PHE A 266 -10.24 10.25 -10.37
CA PHE A 266 -11.22 10.30 -9.28
C PHE A 266 -12.42 11.16 -9.67
N GLU A 267 -12.20 12.26 -10.39
CA GLU A 267 -13.27 13.11 -10.92
C GLU A 267 -14.15 12.35 -11.92
N ALA A 268 -13.53 11.58 -12.83
CA ALA A 268 -14.24 10.72 -13.79
C ALA A 268 -15.09 9.65 -13.08
N LEU A 269 -14.58 9.10 -11.98
CA LEU A 269 -15.30 8.14 -11.16
C LEU A 269 -16.47 8.79 -10.40
N TYR A 270 -16.26 9.98 -9.83
CA TYR A 270 -17.23 10.70 -9.01
C TYR A 270 -18.40 11.28 -9.81
N LYS A 271 -18.14 11.88 -10.98
CA LYS A 271 -19.18 12.53 -11.79
C LYS A 271 -20.13 11.56 -12.49
N VAL A 272 -19.85 10.24 -12.46
CA VAL A 272 -20.64 9.15 -13.10
C VAL A 272 -20.80 9.28 -14.64
N ASP A 273 -20.30 10.35 -15.26
CA ASP A 273 -20.34 10.57 -16.72
C ASP A 273 -19.54 9.57 -17.55
N LYS A 274 -18.70 8.75 -16.90
CA LYS A 274 -17.79 7.79 -17.53
C LYS A 274 -18.13 6.34 -17.19
N GLY A 275 -18.25 5.52 -18.24
CA GLY A 275 -18.46 4.08 -18.11
C GLY A 275 -17.23 3.36 -17.55
N ASP A 276 -17.44 2.15 -17.00
CA ASP A 276 -16.37 1.35 -16.38
C ASP A 276 -15.20 1.06 -17.35
N ASP A 277 -15.49 0.84 -18.63
CA ASP A 277 -14.46 0.61 -19.66
C ASP A 277 -13.59 1.84 -19.92
N GLU A 278 -14.18 3.04 -19.87
CA GLU A 278 -13.45 4.30 -20.07
C GLU A 278 -12.52 4.58 -18.90
N ILE A 279 -13.01 4.42 -17.66
CA ILE A 279 -12.19 4.60 -16.45
C ILE A 279 -11.05 3.60 -16.42
N LEU A 280 -11.31 2.34 -16.78
CA LEU A 280 -10.28 1.32 -16.87
C LEU A 280 -9.22 1.67 -17.92
N ALA A 281 -9.63 2.12 -19.11
CA ALA A 281 -8.71 2.52 -20.17
C ALA A 281 -7.84 3.71 -19.73
N MET A 282 -8.44 4.74 -19.12
CA MET A 282 -7.70 5.89 -18.54
C MET A 282 -6.69 5.44 -17.48
N THR A 283 -7.05 4.46 -16.64
CA THR A 283 -6.16 3.93 -15.61
C THR A 283 -5.00 3.13 -16.21
N ILE A 284 -5.26 2.31 -17.24
CA ILE A 284 -4.21 1.57 -17.96
C ILE A 284 -3.26 2.54 -18.64
N GLU A 285 -3.78 3.56 -19.32
CA GLU A 285 -2.98 4.61 -19.97
C GLU A 285 -2.14 5.39 -18.94
N TRP A 286 -2.72 5.74 -17.80
CA TRP A 286 -2.01 6.35 -16.68
C TRP A 286 -0.80 5.53 -16.25
N ILE A 287 -0.95 4.21 -16.08
CA ILE A 287 0.14 3.32 -15.68
C ILE A 287 1.15 3.11 -16.83
N GLN A 288 0.72 2.96 -18.07
CA GLN A 288 1.60 2.76 -19.23
C GLN A 288 2.52 3.97 -19.48
N ASN A 289 2.03 5.17 -19.21
CA ASN A 289 2.78 6.42 -19.35
C ASN A 289 3.63 6.76 -18.12
N SER A 290 3.88 5.79 -17.22
CA SER A 290 4.76 6.01 -16.07
C SER A 290 6.21 6.25 -16.52
N THR A 291 6.90 7.05 -15.73
CA THR A 291 8.37 7.07 -15.66
C THR A 291 8.85 6.00 -14.68
N ILE A 292 10.15 5.74 -14.65
CA ILE A 292 10.74 4.78 -13.70
C ILE A 292 10.51 5.24 -12.25
N ILE A 293 10.67 6.54 -11.97
CA ILE A 293 10.57 7.09 -10.60
C ILE A 293 9.14 7.15 -10.04
N ASP A 294 8.11 7.26 -10.90
CA ASP A 294 6.71 7.42 -10.47
C ASP A 294 5.81 6.18 -10.68
N PHE A 295 6.34 5.10 -11.25
CA PHE A 295 5.60 3.87 -11.55
C PHE A 295 4.80 3.33 -10.35
N LYS A 296 5.43 3.25 -9.16
CA LYS A 296 4.76 2.78 -7.94
C LYS A 296 3.61 3.69 -7.50
N ALA A 297 3.79 5.01 -7.61
CA ALA A 297 2.76 5.98 -7.26
C ALA A 297 1.54 5.84 -8.20
N ARG A 298 1.77 5.56 -9.49
CA ARG A 298 0.67 5.32 -10.45
C ARG A 298 -0.07 4.01 -10.21
N LEU A 299 0.60 2.97 -9.72
CA LEU A 299 -0.07 1.74 -9.26
C LEU A 299 -0.91 2.01 -8.00
N LEU A 300 -0.36 2.78 -7.05
CA LEU A 300 -1.08 3.18 -5.85
C LEU A 300 -2.35 3.99 -6.17
N THR A 301 -2.33 4.84 -7.19
CA THR A 301 -3.53 5.51 -7.71
C THR A 301 -4.65 4.51 -8.03
N ALA A 302 -4.34 3.38 -8.66
CA ALA A 302 -5.34 2.38 -9.02
C ALA A 302 -5.90 1.64 -7.79
N ASP A 303 -5.05 1.36 -6.78
CA ASP A 303 -5.51 0.83 -5.48
C ASP A 303 -6.44 1.83 -4.77
N LEU A 304 -6.10 3.12 -4.79
CA LEU A 304 -6.92 4.19 -4.23
C LEU A 304 -8.28 4.31 -4.93
N LEU A 305 -8.35 4.15 -6.25
CA LEU A 305 -9.62 4.10 -6.98
C LEU A 305 -10.50 2.95 -6.45
N ILE A 306 -9.94 1.76 -6.23
CA ILE A 306 -10.70 0.62 -5.67
C ILE A 306 -11.22 0.96 -4.27
N LYS A 307 -10.39 1.52 -3.39
CA LYS A 307 -10.79 1.94 -2.04
C LYS A 307 -11.90 2.98 -2.09
N PHE A 308 -11.79 3.97 -2.97
CA PHE A 308 -12.81 5.00 -3.15
C PHE A 308 -14.16 4.41 -3.60
N ILE A 309 -14.16 3.48 -4.56
CA ILE A 309 -15.38 2.76 -4.99
C ILE A 309 -15.99 1.99 -3.81
N MET A 310 -15.17 1.28 -3.03
CA MET A 310 -15.64 0.49 -1.89
C MET A 310 -16.26 1.34 -0.77
N LEU A 311 -15.74 2.56 -0.54
CA LEU A 311 -16.21 3.47 0.50
C LEU A 311 -17.45 4.25 0.09
N ALA A 312 -17.60 4.56 -1.20
CA ALA A 312 -18.82 5.12 -1.74
C ALA A 312 -19.92 4.03 -1.73
N LYS A 313 -20.61 3.89 -0.59
CA LYS A 313 -21.67 2.90 -0.26
C LYS A 313 -22.77 2.73 -1.33
N GLU A 314 -22.83 3.60 -2.33
CA GLU A 314 -23.80 3.60 -3.44
C GLU A 314 -23.26 3.03 -4.76
N SER A 315 -21.96 2.72 -4.89
CA SER A 315 -21.40 2.35 -6.19
C SER A 315 -21.43 0.83 -6.45
N MET A 316 -22.41 0.41 -7.26
CA MET A 316 -22.58 -0.95 -7.81
C MET A 316 -21.48 -1.36 -8.82
N ARG A 317 -20.23 -0.88 -8.66
CA ARG A 317 -19.12 -1.06 -9.62
C ARG A 317 -18.15 -2.19 -9.22
N GLY A 318 -18.66 -3.27 -8.65
CA GLY A 318 -17.85 -4.42 -8.23
C GLY A 318 -17.04 -5.06 -9.37
N ASN A 319 -17.59 -5.04 -10.59
CA ASN A 319 -16.87 -5.51 -11.79
C ASN A 319 -15.65 -4.64 -12.11
N LEU A 320 -15.78 -3.30 -12.03
CA LEU A 320 -14.66 -2.39 -12.23
C LEU A 320 -13.56 -2.63 -11.19
N CYS A 321 -13.91 -2.80 -9.90
CA CYS A 321 -12.94 -3.15 -8.86
C CYS A 321 -12.17 -4.43 -9.20
N GLN A 322 -12.86 -5.47 -9.69
CA GLN A 322 -12.20 -6.72 -10.06
C GLN A 322 -11.23 -6.55 -11.23
N ARG A 323 -11.62 -5.73 -12.22
CA ARG A 323 -10.78 -5.44 -13.40
C ARG A 323 -9.57 -4.57 -13.04
N LEU A 324 -9.75 -3.56 -12.20
CA LEU A 324 -8.65 -2.74 -11.68
C LEU A 324 -7.63 -3.59 -10.90
N ARG A 325 -8.09 -4.51 -10.05
CA ARG A 325 -7.21 -5.47 -9.37
C ARG A 325 -6.41 -6.34 -10.34
N SER A 326 -7.05 -6.79 -11.42
CA SER A 326 -6.37 -7.54 -12.48
C SER A 326 -5.27 -6.69 -13.15
N VAL A 327 -5.59 -5.43 -13.48
CA VAL A 327 -4.64 -4.48 -14.08
C VAL A 327 -3.44 -4.25 -13.16
N ILE A 328 -3.68 -3.98 -11.88
CA ILE A 328 -2.63 -3.79 -10.88
C ILE A 328 -1.75 -5.04 -10.81
N ALA A 329 -2.35 -6.23 -10.68
CA ALA A 329 -1.61 -7.49 -10.62
C ALA A 329 -0.83 -7.80 -11.91
N TYR A 330 -1.28 -7.33 -13.07
CA TYR A 330 -0.55 -7.43 -14.34
C TYR A 330 0.67 -6.49 -14.38
N PHE A 331 0.55 -5.24 -13.92
CA PHE A 331 1.67 -4.31 -13.95
C PHE A 331 2.69 -4.57 -12.81
N ARG A 332 2.26 -5.14 -11.67
CA ARG A 332 3.17 -5.59 -10.60
C ARG A 332 4.15 -6.69 -11.03
N LEU A 333 3.93 -7.34 -12.17
CA LEU A 333 4.93 -8.25 -12.77
C LEU A 333 6.28 -7.56 -13.01
N PHE A 334 6.27 -6.25 -13.22
CA PHE A 334 7.44 -5.46 -13.59
C PHE A 334 8.09 -4.75 -12.39
N ASP A 335 7.53 -4.84 -11.18
CA ASP A 335 8.03 -4.15 -9.98
C ASP A 335 9.53 -4.35 -9.80
N THR A 336 9.99 -5.60 -9.84
CA THR A 336 11.41 -5.96 -9.64
C THR A 336 12.33 -5.35 -10.69
N VAL A 337 11.93 -5.34 -11.97
CA VAL A 337 12.74 -4.80 -13.07
C VAL A 337 12.81 -3.27 -12.96
N VAL A 338 11.69 -2.62 -12.66
CA VAL A 338 11.63 -1.16 -12.49
C VAL A 338 12.42 -0.71 -11.27
N GLU A 339 12.31 -1.40 -10.13
CA GLU A 339 13.08 -1.12 -8.91
C GLU A 339 14.58 -1.29 -9.14
N ASN A 340 15.00 -2.38 -9.79
CA ASN A 340 16.41 -2.61 -10.10
C ASN A 340 16.96 -1.54 -11.05
N LYS A 341 16.16 -1.12 -12.04
CA LYS A 341 16.55 -0.03 -12.96
C LYS A 341 16.71 1.29 -12.22
N LEU A 342 15.75 1.64 -11.34
CA LEU A 342 15.81 2.84 -10.52
C LEU A 342 17.04 2.83 -9.60
N ALA A 343 17.31 1.70 -8.93
CA ALA A 343 18.48 1.53 -8.07
C ALA A 343 19.80 1.69 -8.86
N THR A 344 19.88 1.10 -10.06
CA THR A 344 21.05 1.21 -10.94
C THR A 344 21.27 2.65 -11.43
N GLN A 345 20.20 3.40 -11.70
CA GLN A 345 20.28 4.81 -12.08
C GLN A 345 20.63 5.73 -10.89
N LYS A 346 20.19 5.37 -9.68
CA LYS A 346 20.47 6.11 -8.45
C LYS A 346 21.92 5.95 -7.99
N GLU A 347 22.47 4.73 -8.02
CA GLU A 347 23.79 4.37 -7.49
C GLU A 347 24.94 5.31 -7.89
N PRO A 348 25.17 5.68 -9.17
CA PRO A 348 26.29 6.55 -9.54
C PRO A 348 26.16 7.96 -8.94
N THR A 349 24.94 8.52 -8.92
CA THR A 349 24.69 9.86 -8.38
C THR A 349 24.76 9.85 -6.85
N GLU A 350 24.26 8.80 -6.21
CA GLU A 350 24.33 8.59 -4.77
C GLU A 350 25.78 8.46 -4.29
N LYS A 351 26.62 7.71 -5.01
CA LYS A 351 28.07 7.65 -4.73
C LYS A 351 28.74 9.02 -4.88
N GLN A 352 28.45 9.75 -5.96
CA GLN A 352 29.01 11.09 -6.17
C GLN A 352 28.59 12.08 -5.08
N LEU A 353 27.31 12.02 -4.68
CA LEU A 353 26.78 12.83 -3.60
C LEU A 353 27.46 12.50 -2.27
N HIS A 354 27.55 11.22 -1.93
CA HIS A 354 28.16 10.78 -0.68
C HIS A 354 29.67 11.10 -0.60
N ASP A 355 30.40 10.93 -1.70
CA ASP A 355 31.82 11.32 -1.77
C ASP A 355 31.97 12.85 -1.68
N PHE A 356 31.07 13.60 -2.31
CA PHE A 356 31.03 15.06 -2.20
C PHE A 356 30.77 15.53 -0.76
N VAL A 357 29.80 14.93 -0.07
CA VAL A 357 29.49 15.19 1.35
C VAL A 357 30.69 14.84 2.25
N LYS A 358 31.38 13.73 1.99
CA LYS A 358 32.61 13.37 2.72
C LYS A 358 33.72 14.39 2.59
N ILE A 359 33.90 14.96 1.40
CA ILE A 359 34.93 15.98 1.13
C ILE A 359 34.58 17.30 1.83
N MET A 360 33.29 17.64 1.89
CA MET A 360 32.81 18.89 2.47
C MET A 360 32.77 18.93 4.01
N LYS A 361 33.34 17.93 4.71
CA LYS A 361 33.40 17.91 6.18
C LYS A 361 34.16 19.13 6.71
N TYR A 362 33.42 20.08 7.29
CA TYR A 362 33.95 21.33 7.85
C TYR A 362 34.81 21.07 9.10
N ASN A 363 36.14 21.23 8.94
CA ASN A 363 37.09 21.35 10.04
C ASN A 363 37.33 22.81 10.45
N ASP A 364 36.87 23.78 9.65
CA ASP A 364 37.23 25.19 9.81
C ASP A 364 36.21 25.97 10.65
N LEU A 365 36.70 26.63 11.70
CA LEU A 365 35.96 27.56 12.57
C LEU A 365 35.59 28.89 11.88
N ASN A 366 36.04 29.14 10.64
CA ASN A 366 35.83 30.42 9.96
C ASN A 366 34.50 30.48 9.20
N LEU A 367 33.52 31.11 9.83
CA LEU A 367 32.15 31.34 9.36
C LEU A 367 32.02 31.73 7.86
N TRP A 368 32.82 32.71 7.43
CA TRP A 368 32.73 33.30 6.09
C TRP A 368 33.25 32.36 5.00
N SER A 369 34.22 31.51 5.36
CA SER A 369 34.72 30.47 4.44
C SER A 369 33.69 29.37 4.22
N VAL A 370 32.96 28.99 5.28
CA VAL A 370 31.88 27.98 5.26
C VAL A 370 30.73 28.43 4.37
N LYS A 371 30.35 29.71 4.43
CA LYS A 371 29.31 30.31 3.56
C LYS A 371 29.68 30.22 2.08
N ALA A 372 30.89 30.66 1.72
CA ALA A 372 31.34 30.67 0.32
C ALA A 372 31.46 29.24 -0.25
N SER A 373 31.87 28.27 0.56
CA SER A 373 31.88 26.85 0.16
C SER A 373 30.49 26.26 -0.02
N ALA A 374 29.52 26.60 0.84
CA ALA A 374 28.14 26.12 0.73
C ALA A 374 27.46 26.61 -0.57
N GLN A 375 27.61 27.90 -0.90
CA GLN A 375 27.08 28.46 -2.17
C GLN A 375 27.68 27.78 -3.41
N LYS A 376 28.98 27.46 -3.36
CA LYS A 376 29.64 26.69 -4.43
C LYS A 376 29.13 25.24 -4.47
N ALA A 377 28.81 24.67 -3.32
CA ALA A 377 28.28 23.32 -3.19
C ALA A 377 26.88 23.18 -3.81
N HIS A 378 25.99 24.14 -3.57
CA HIS A 378 24.62 24.13 -4.10
C HIS A 378 24.57 23.97 -5.63
N LYS A 379 25.47 24.64 -6.37
CA LYS A 379 25.55 24.47 -7.83
C LYS A 379 25.91 23.04 -8.24
N GLN A 380 26.78 22.38 -7.49
CA GLN A 380 27.16 20.99 -7.76
C GLN A 380 26.06 20.02 -7.35
N LEU A 381 25.43 20.25 -6.19
CA LEU A 381 24.28 19.47 -5.74
C LEU A 381 23.12 19.56 -6.73
N PHE A 382 22.76 20.76 -7.18
CA PHE A 382 21.75 20.97 -8.22
C PHE A 382 22.03 20.15 -9.48
N ARG A 383 23.29 20.11 -9.94
CA ARG A 383 23.67 19.28 -11.10
C ARG A 383 23.46 17.79 -10.84
N LEU A 384 23.81 17.29 -9.65
CA LEU A 384 23.58 15.91 -9.26
C LEU A 384 22.08 15.58 -9.18
N LEU A 385 21.28 16.43 -8.55
CA LEU A 385 19.84 16.24 -8.44
C LEU A 385 19.16 16.27 -9.82
N LYS A 386 19.54 17.22 -10.67
CA LYS A 386 19.06 17.30 -12.06
C LYS A 386 19.45 16.06 -12.86
N GLN A 387 20.69 15.59 -12.72
CA GLN A 387 21.15 14.37 -13.37
C GLN A 387 20.32 13.15 -12.93
N PHE A 388 20.11 12.98 -11.62
CA PHE A 388 19.27 11.89 -11.10
C PHE A 388 17.85 11.98 -11.64
N LYS A 389 17.20 13.15 -11.49
CA LYS A 389 15.83 13.36 -11.94
C LYS A 389 15.68 13.03 -13.42
N LEU A 390 16.53 13.59 -14.29
CA LEU A 390 16.50 13.32 -15.73
C LEU A 390 16.67 11.83 -16.04
N SER A 391 17.64 11.15 -15.40
CA SER A 391 17.86 9.71 -15.64
C SER A 391 16.70 8.84 -15.16
N SER A 392 16.04 9.22 -14.07
CA SER A 392 14.94 8.47 -13.45
C SER A 392 13.56 8.78 -14.05
N SER A 393 13.47 9.85 -14.84
CA SER A 393 12.27 10.27 -15.59
C SER A 393 12.12 9.55 -16.94
N ASP A 394 13.02 8.63 -17.29
CA ASP A 394 12.86 7.78 -18.46
C ASP A 394 11.51 7.03 -18.38
N LEU A 395 10.83 6.89 -19.52
CA LEU A 395 9.57 6.15 -19.60
C LEU A 395 9.79 4.68 -19.21
N VAL A 396 8.82 4.09 -18.52
CA VAL A 396 8.84 2.67 -18.14
C VAL A 396 8.58 1.76 -19.35
N ALA A 397 7.97 2.28 -20.42
CA ALA A 397 7.55 1.50 -21.58
C ALA A 397 8.61 0.54 -22.17
N PRO A 398 9.91 0.92 -22.29
CA PRO A 398 10.95 -0.01 -22.73
C PRO A 398 11.18 -1.19 -21.76
N LEU A 399 11.01 -0.97 -20.45
CA LEU A 399 11.12 -2.04 -19.44
C LEU A 399 9.91 -2.98 -19.50
N LEU A 400 8.73 -2.45 -19.83
CA LEU A 400 7.54 -3.27 -20.08
C LEU A 400 7.68 -4.13 -21.36
N ASP A 401 8.59 -3.75 -22.27
CA ASP A 401 8.96 -4.52 -23.45
C ASP A 401 10.06 -5.58 -23.17
N GLU A 402 10.58 -5.67 -21.93
CA GLU A 402 11.53 -6.72 -21.56
C GLU A 402 10.80 -8.03 -21.25
N ILE A 403 11.35 -9.16 -21.72
CA ILE A 403 10.78 -10.48 -21.43
C ILE A 403 11.03 -10.79 -19.94
N PRO A 404 9.98 -11.00 -19.13
CA PRO A 404 10.15 -11.36 -17.72
C PRO A 404 10.97 -12.65 -17.57
N GLN A 405 11.67 -12.79 -16.45
CA GLN A 405 12.42 -14.02 -16.17
C GLN A 405 11.47 -15.23 -16.12
N MET A 406 11.93 -16.36 -16.64
CA MET A 406 11.14 -17.60 -16.61
C MET A 406 10.89 -18.01 -15.16
N LEU A 407 9.61 -18.20 -14.81
CA LEU A 407 9.21 -18.69 -13.51
C LEU A 407 9.71 -20.12 -13.28
N SER A 408 10.17 -20.41 -12.07
CA SER A 408 10.54 -21.77 -11.65
C SER A 408 9.31 -22.66 -11.52
N THR A 409 9.37 -23.88 -12.06
CA THR A 409 8.32 -24.91 -11.95
C THR A 409 8.57 -25.90 -10.81
N THR A 410 9.62 -25.72 -10.01
CA THR A 410 10.19 -26.71 -9.09
C THR A 410 9.39 -26.96 -7.81
N GLU A 411 8.44 -26.10 -7.44
CA GLU A 411 7.98 -26.10 -6.05
C GLU A 411 6.96 -27.19 -5.69
N HIS A 412 6.03 -27.64 -6.53
CA HIS A 412 4.92 -28.48 -6.04
C HIS A 412 4.55 -29.66 -6.96
N GLN A 413 5.27 -30.77 -6.83
CA GLN A 413 4.79 -32.10 -7.26
C GLN A 413 4.03 -32.79 -6.12
N THR A 414 2.90 -32.23 -5.69
CA THR A 414 1.99 -32.98 -4.80
C THR A 414 1.14 -33.89 -5.66
N LYS A 415 1.41 -35.20 -5.63
CA LYS A 415 0.56 -36.19 -6.30
C LYS A 415 -0.85 -36.10 -5.70
N PRO A 416 -1.92 -35.90 -6.50
CA PRO A 416 -3.27 -35.83 -5.96
C PRO A 416 -3.61 -37.16 -5.27
N THR A 417 -4.20 -37.10 -4.08
CA THR A 417 -4.66 -38.27 -3.32
C THR A 417 -6.15 -38.19 -3.05
N PHE A 418 -6.85 -39.31 -3.22
CA PHE A 418 -8.25 -39.42 -2.81
C PHE A 418 -8.35 -39.62 -1.29
N ALA A 419 -8.92 -38.64 -0.61
CA ALA A 419 -9.08 -38.60 0.85
C ALA A 419 -10.14 -39.60 1.34
N THR A 420 -9.76 -40.88 1.35
CA THR A 420 -10.64 -42.01 1.69
C THR A 420 -11.03 -41.98 3.18
N ASP A 421 -10.19 -41.36 4.02
CA ASP A 421 -10.40 -41.08 5.44
C ASP A 421 -11.58 -40.14 5.73
N ARG A 422 -12.00 -39.34 4.74
CA ARG A 422 -13.12 -38.38 4.87
C ARG A 422 -14.48 -38.97 4.51
N ILE A 423 -14.56 -40.28 4.22
CA ILE A 423 -15.82 -40.96 3.87
C ILE A 423 -16.57 -41.30 5.16
N ILE A 424 -17.81 -40.82 5.27
CA ILE A 424 -18.71 -41.12 6.39
C ILE A 424 -19.43 -42.45 6.10
N SER A 425 -19.41 -43.38 7.05
CA SER A 425 -20.15 -44.64 6.95
C SER A 425 -21.65 -44.37 6.87
N CYS A 426 -22.30 -44.89 5.83
CA CYS A 426 -23.74 -44.75 5.60
C CYS A 426 -24.33 -46.10 5.19
N ASN A 427 -25.54 -46.42 5.67
CA ASN A 427 -26.23 -47.66 5.34
C ASN A 427 -27.08 -47.58 4.06
N ASP A 428 -27.25 -46.40 3.47
CA ASP A 428 -27.99 -46.20 2.23
C ASP A 428 -27.28 -46.84 1.03
N PHE A 429 -28.04 -47.56 0.21
CA PHE A 429 -27.53 -48.28 -0.95
C PHE A 429 -26.97 -47.33 -2.02
N TYR A 430 -27.70 -46.24 -2.32
CA TYR A 430 -27.31 -45.30 -3.37
C TYR A 430 -26.05 -44.53 -2.99
N ALA A 431 -25.92 -44.13 -1.72
CA ALA A 431 -24.71 -43.49 -1.19
C ALA A 431 -23.48 -44.40 -1.28
N LYS A 432 -23.58 -45.67 -0.89
CA LYS A 432 -22.49 -46.66 -1.04
C LYS A 432 -22.06 -46.80 -2.51
N ARG A 433 -23.04 -46.87 -3.42
CA ARG A 433 -22.75 -46.96 -4.87
C ARG A 433 -22.08 -45.69 -5.41
N ALA A 434 -22.48 -44.50 -4.95
CA ALA A 434 -21.86 -43.25 -5.36
C ALA A 434 -20.38 -43.17 -4.91
N VAL A 435 -20.07 -43.64 -3.70
CA VAL A 435 -18.69 -43.71 -3.18
C VAL A 435 -17.83 -44.69 -4.00
N ASP A 436 -18.36 -45.88 -4.31
CA ASP A 436 -17.68 -46.87 -5.17
C ASP A 436 -17.35 -46.28 -6.55
N LEU A 437 -18.32 -45.64 -7.21
CA LEU A 437 -18.10 -45.02 -8.52
C LEU A 437 -17.11 -43.85 -8.45
N THR A 438 -17.21 -42.99 -7.44
CA THR A 438 -16.26 -41.87 -7.23
C THR A 438 -14.84 -42.38 -7.04
N SER A 439 -14.66 -43.45 -6.26
CA SER A 439 -13.35 -44.07 -6.03
C SER A 439 -12.76 -44.65 -7.32
N LYS A 440 -13.60 -45.26 -8.16
CA LYS A 440 -13.18 -45.76 -9.49
C LYS A 440 -12.81 -44.64 -10.45
N ILE A 441 -13.57 -43.54 -10.47
CA ILE A 441 -13.22 -42.33 -11.26
C ILE A 441 -11.87 -41.80 -10.80
N ALA A 442 -11.70 -41.57 -9.50
CA ALA A 442 -10.47 -41.02 -8.95
C ALA A 442 -9.27 -41.90 -9.29
N LYS A 443 -9.40 -43.22 -9.10
CA LYS A 443 -8.34 -44.17 -9.45
C LYS A 443 -7.99 -44.12 -10.94
N HIS A 444 -8.98 -44.16 -11.82
CA HIS A 444 -8.74 -44.11 -13.26
C HIS A 444 -8.04 -42.82 -13.71
N LEU A 445 -8.44 -41.66 -13.18
CA LEU A 445 -7.79 -40.39 -13.49
C LEU A 445 -6.36 -40.32 -12.90
N MET A 446 -6.15 -40.80 -11.68
CA MET A 446 -4.82 -40.80 -11.04
C MET A 446 -3.83 -41.77 -11.71
N ASP A 447 -4.32 -42.92 -12.18
CA ASP A 447 -3.50 -43.95 -12.82
C ASP A 447 -3.24 -43.63 -14.31
N GLY A 448 -4.17 -42.94 -14.99
CA GLY A 448 -4.09 -42.67 -16.43
C GLY A 448 -3.50 -41.33 -16.86
N ILE A 449 -3.45 -40.32 -15.98
CA ILE A 449 -2.85 -39.02 -16.34
C ILE A 449 -1.33 -39.11 -16.32
N HIS A 450 -0.74 -39.09 -17.51
CA HIS A 450 0.69 -39.09 -17.78
C HIS A 450 1.15 -37.68 -18.20
N LEU A 451 2.20 -37.16 -17.54
CA LEU A 451 2.74 -35.81 -17.77
C LEU A 451 4.16 -35.82 -18.35
N GLU A 452 4.74 -36.99 -18.55
CA GLU A 452 6.15 -37.16 -18.94
C GLU A 452 6.43 -36.43 -20.26
N ASN A 453 5.57 -36.57 -21.27
CA ASN A 453 5.77 -35.95 -22.58
C ASN A 453 5.75 -34.40 -22.52
N ILE A 454 4.92 -33.79 -21.67
CA ILE A 454 4.86 -32.33 -21.55
C ILE A 454 6.01 -31.80 -20.68
N GLU A 455 6.43 -32.57 -19.68
CA GLU A 455 7.64 -32.31 -18.89
C GLU A 455 8.90 -32.36 -19.76
N GLU A 456 9.02 -33.37 -20.62
CA GLU A 456 10.09 -33.50 -21.62
C GLU A 456 10.10 -32.33 -22.61
N LEU A 457 8.94 -31.93 -23.15
CA LEU A 457 8.87 -30.75 -24.01
C LEU A 457 9.30 -29.48 -23.26
N THR A 458 8.86 -29.31 -22.02
CA THR A 458 9.22 -28.14 -21.19
C THR A 458 10.72 -28.09 -20.91
N GLU A 459 11.34 -29.23 -20.61
CA GLU A 459 12.79 -29.33 -20.42
C GLU A 459 13.55 -29.06 -21.73
N PHE A 460 13.04 -29.57 -22.85
CA PHE A 460 13.61 -29.28 -24.17
C PHE A 460 13.52 -27.79 -24.53
N VAL A 461 12.44 -27.09 -24.14
CA VAL A 461 12.33 -25.63 -24.29
C VAL A 461 13.43 -24.91 -23.50
N LYS A 462 13.74 -25.34 -22.27
CA LYS A 462 14.85 -24.77 -21.48
C LYS A 462 16.19 -24.98 -22.18
N CYS A 463 16.45 -26.21 -22.67
CA CYS A 463 17.65 -26.49 -23.46
C CYS A 463 17.75 -25.61 -24.72
N CYS A 464 16.62 -25.34 -25.40
CA CYS A 464 16.58 -24.43 -26.54
C CYS A 464 16.93 -23.00 -26.13
N ASN A 465 16.38 -22.51 -25.02
CA ASN A 465 16.68 -21.20 -24.48
C ASN A 465 18.18 -21.04 -24.16
N ASP A 466 18.79 -22.04 -23.51
CA ASP A 466 20.21 -22.03 -23.18
C ASP A 466 21.10 -22.07 -24.43
N LEU A 467 20.73 -22.89 -25.43
CA LEU A 467 21.43 -22.96 -26.71
C LEU A 467 21.39 -21.63 -27.48
N ILE A 468 20.25 -20.92 -27.42
CA ILE A 468 20.06 -19.63 -28.10
C ILE A 468 20.85 -18.52 -27.39
N ARG A 469 20.88 -18.52 -26.05
CA ARG A 469 21.56 -17.51 -25.23
C ARG A 469 23.07 -17.71 -25.11
N LYS A 470 23.60 -18.87 -25.51
CA LYS A 470 25.04 -19.16 -25.48
C LYS A 470 25.80 -18.20 -26.39
N ASP A 471 26.67 -17.37 -25.79
CA ASP A 471 27.65 -16.58 -26.51
C ASP A 471 28.72 -17.49 -27.12
N VAL A 472 28.93 -17.38 -28.43
CA VAL A 472 29.93 -18.17 -29.16
C VAL A 472 31.05 -17.24 -29.59
N GLN A 473 32.25 -17.43 -29.02
CA GLN A 473 33.46 -16.76 -29.49
C GLN A 473 34.01 -17.53 -30.69
N TYR A 474 34.06 -16.88 -31.85
CA TYR A 474 34.54 -17.51 -33.08
C TYR A 474 36.04 -17.32 -33.25
N GLU A 475 36.77 -18.41 -33.37
CA GLU A 475 38.24 -18.41 -33.47
C GLU A 475 38.72 -18.72 -34.90
N GLY A 476 39.94 -18.28 -35.24
CA GLY A 476 40.59 -18.56 -36.52
C GLY A 476 40.45 -17.46 -37.58
N SER A 477 40.68 -17.84 -38.84
CA SER A 477 40.54 -16.98 -40.03
C SER A 477 39.07 -16.61 -40.28
N ASP A 478 38.82 -15.54 -41.05
CA ASP A 478 37.45 -15.08 -41.33
C ASP A 478 36.56 -16.17 -41.97
N SER A 479 37.14 -17.03 -42.82
CA SER A 479 36.43 -18.18 -43.39
C SER A 479 36.07 -19.24 -42.34
N GLU A 480 36.90 -19.43 -41.33
CA GLU A 480 36.63 -20.37 -40.23
C GLU A 480 35.57 -19.82 -39.29
N LYS A 481 35.59 -18.51 -39.01
CA LYS A 481 34.55 -17.84 -38.22
C LYS A 481 33.19 -17.91 -38.92
N GLU A 482 33.12 -17.68 -40.22
CA GLU A 482 31.89 -17.79 -41.00
C GLU A 482 31.31 -19.21 -40.96
N LYS A 483 32.17 -20.24 -41.09
CA LYS A 483 31.74 -21.65 -40.96
C LYS A 483 31.21 -21.96 -39.57
N GLN A 484 31.86 -21.47 -38.51
CA GLN A 484 31.40 -21.67 -37.13
C GLN A 484 30.06 -20.97 -36.88
N GLN A 485 29.90 -19.73 -37.36
CA GLN A 485 28.64 -19.00 -37.29
C GLN A 485 27.51 -19.72 -38.03
N GLY A 486 27.78 -20.24 -39.23
CA GLY A 486 26.81 -21.04 -40.00
C GLY A 486 26.40 -22.34 -39.29
N ARG A 487 27.35 -23.02 -38.63
CA ARG A 487 27.06 -24.21 -37.81
C ARG A 487 26.17 -23.88 -36.61
N ALA A 488 26.52 -22.86 -35.83
CA ALA A 488 25.74 -22.42 -34.68
C ALA A 488 24.32 -21.99 -35.08
N LEU A 489 24.18 -21.27 -36.20
CA LEU A 489 22.89 -20.91 -36.76
C LEU A 489 22.06 -22.16 -37.14
N SER A 490 22.68 -23.12 -37.83
CA SER A 490 22.02 -24.37 -38.23
C SER A 490 21.56 -25.18 -37.03
N GLU A 491 22.36 -25.27 -35.97
CA GLU A 491 22.01 -25.96 -34.72
C GLU A 491 20.80 -25.31 -34.05
N ARG A 492 20.79 -23.98 -33.91
CA ARG A 492 19.66 -23.23 -33.33
C ARG A 492 18.37 -23.42 -34.15
N GLN A 493 18.46 -23.32 -35.47
CA GLN A 493 17.30 -23.53 -36.37
C GLN A 493 16.76 -24.97 -36.28
N LYS A 494 17.63 -25.98 -36.21
CA LYS A 494 17.23 -27.38 -36.02
C LYS A 494 16.54 -27.61 -34.68
N ALA A 495 17.02 -26.97 -33.61
CA ALA A 495 16.39 -27.04 -32.30
C ALA A 495 14.96 -26.46 -32.33
N VAL A 496 14.77 -25.28 -32.94
CA VAL A 496 13.44 -24.66 -33.11
C VAL A 496 12.53 -25.53 -34.00
N ALA A 497 13.04 -26.09 -35.09
CA ALA A 497 12.25 -26.97 -35.95
C ALA A 497 11.81 -28.25 -35.23
N ARG A 498 12.69 -28.83 -34.40
CA ARG A 498 12.35 -29.96 -33.53
C ARG A 498 11.30 -29.57 -32.50
N LEU A 499 11.44 -28.40 -31.85
CA LEU A 499 10.46 -27.90 -30.89
C LEU A 499 9.06 -27.80 -31.51
N LEU A 500 8.96 -27.25 -32.73
CA LEU A 500 7.68 -27.16 -33.45
C LEU A 500 7.12 -28.54 -33.79
N LYS A 501 7.96 -29.47 -34.23
CA LYS A 501 7.54 -30.85 -34.54
C LYS A 501 7.01 -31.57 -33.29
N ASP A 502 7.74 -31.49 -32.19
CA ASP A 502 7.41 -32.16 -30.93
C ASP A 502 6.14 -31.51 -30.31
N SER A 503 5.99 -30.19 -30.45
CA SER A 503 4.75 -29.48 -30.09
C SER A 503 3.53 -29.98 -30.86
N ILE A 504 3.65 -30.18 -32.18
CA ILE A 504 2.56 -30.71 -33.03
C ILE A 504 2.24 -32.15 -32.65
N ALA A 505 3.24 -32.97 -32.30
CA ALA A 505 3.04 -34.34 -31.85
C ALA A 505 2.16 -34.40 -30.60
N LEU A 506 2.28 -33.42 -29.70
CA LEU A 506 1.43 -33.29 -28.51
C LEU A 506 0.08 -32.61 -28.77
N GLY A 507 -0.21 -32.24 -30.01
CA GLY A 507 -1.49 -31.65 -30.42
C GLY A 507 -1.58 -30.13 -30.26
N LEU A 508 -0.46 -29.44 -29.98
CA LEU A 508 -0.41 -27.98 -29.98
C LEU A 508 -0.58 -27.46 -31.43
N SER A 509 -1.53 -26.54 -31.63
CA SER A 509 -1.97 -26.17 -32.99
C SER A 509 -1.68 -24.73 -33.34
N THR A 510 -0.61 -24.52 -34.11
CA THR A 510 -0.30 -23.23 -34.74
C THR A 510 -1.48 -22.67 -35.52
N ARG A 511 -2.12 -23.48 -36.37
CA ARG A 511 -3.22 -23.04 -37.23
C ARG A 511 -4.40 -22.48 -36.43
N LYS A 512 -4.77 -23.14 -35.33
CA LYS A 512 -5.85 -22.67 -34.45
C LYS A 512 -5.45 -21.39 -33.71
N GLY A 513 -4.20 -21.29 -33.27
CA GLY A 513 -3.71 -20.09 -32.61
C GLY A 513 -3.69 -18.86 -33.52
N LEU A 514 -3.45 -19.01 -34.82
CA LEU A 514 -3.56 -17.91 -35.78
C LEU A 514 -4.99 -17.37 -35.96
N MET A 515 -6.01 -18.10 -35.50
CA MET A 515 -7.41 -17.66 -35.50
C MET A 515 -7.82 -16.95 -34.19
N VAL A 516 -6.94 -16.93 -33.18
CA VAL A 516 -7.22 -16.29 -31.89
C VAL A 516 -7.23 -14.77 -32.06
N ASN A 517 -8.23 -14.11 -31.49
CA ASN A 517 -8.25 -12.65 -31.45
C ASN A 517 -7.21 -12.15 -30.44
N ALA A 518 -6.13 -11.61 -30.98
CA ALA A 518 -4.97 -11.19 -30.22
C ALA A 518 -5.26 -10.06 -29.22
N GLU A 519 -6.12 -9.10 -29.60
CA GLU A 519 -6.47 -7.95 -28.78
C GLU A 519 -7.38 -8.35 -27.62
N LEU A 520 -8.37 -9.20 -27.89
CA LEU A 520 -9.26 -9.73 -26.87
C LEU A 520 -8.51 -10.56 -25.83
N LEU A 521 -7.54 -11.37 -26.27
CA LEU A 521 -6.70 -12.15 -25.36
C LEU A 521 -5.84 -11.25 -24.49
N THR A 522 -5.24 -10.17 -25.04
CA THR A 522 -4.52 -9.17 -24.26
C THR A 522 -5.42 -8.53 -23.21
N ALA A 523 -6.60 -8.04 -23.60
CA ALA A 523 -7.55 -7.41 -22.69
C ALA A 523 -7.99 -8.38 -21.57
N SER A 524 -8.19 -9.65 -21.92
CA SER A 524 -8.55 -10.71 -20.97
C SER A 524 -7.45 -11.00 -19.95
N VAL A 525 -6.19 -11.06 -20.37
CA VAL A 525 -5.06 -11.31 -19.45
C VAL A 525 -4.78 -10.10 -18.56
N VAL A 526 -4.87 -8.89 -19.11
CA VAL A 526 -4.60 -7.64 -18.37
C VAL A 526 -5.71 -7.32 -17.39
N ALA A 527 -6.97 -7.38 -17.82
CA ALA A 527 -8.12 -6.89 -17.03
C ALA A 527 -9.15 -7.96 -16.66
N GLY A 528 -9.11 -9.15 -17.25
CA GLY A 528 -10.14 -10.20 -17.06
C GLY A 528 -9.76 -11.31 -16.08
N MET A 529 -8.55 -11.30 -15.52
CA MET A 529 -8.05 -12.35 -14.63
C MET A 529 -8.39 -12.04 -13.17
N PRO A 530 -8.68 -13.04 -12.31
CA PRO A 530 -8.83 -12.81 -10.88
C PRO A 530 -7.51 -12.34 -10.26
N GLU A 531 -7.56 -11.55 -9.18
CA GLU A 531 -6.37 -11.05 -8.47
C GLU A 531 -5.57 -12.17 -7.78
N ASP A 532 -6.10 -13.39 -7.73
CA ASP A 532 -5.52 -14.45 -6.92
C ASP A 532 -4.04 -14.72 -7.22
N ASN A 533 -3.31 -15.09 -6.17
CA ASN A 533 -1.86 -15.31 -6.23
C ASN A 533 -1.53 -16.74 -6.71
N LYS A 534 -2.44 -17.39 -7.45
CA LYS A 534 -2.29 -18.78 -7.88
C LYS A 534 -1.21 -18.91 -8.94
N MET A 535 -0.57 -20.09 -8.97
CA MET A 535 0.50 -20.36 -9.93
C MET A 535 0.02 -20.26 -11.38
N LEU A 536 -1.16 -20.78 -11.70
CA LEU A 536 -1.73 -20.73 -13.06
C LEU A 536 -1.99 -19.29 -13.53
N THR A 537 -2.59 -18.45 -12.68
CA THR A 537 -2.87 -17.04 -13.01
C THR A 537 -1.59 -16.23 -13.15
N LYS A 538 -0.56 -16.51 -12.34
CA LYS A 538 0.80 -15.99 -12.56
C LYS A 538 1.37 -16.40 -13.91
N PHE A 539 1.36 -17.70 -14.26
CA PHE A 539 1.87 -18.17 -15.55
C PHE A 539 1.14 -17.55 -16.75
N ILE A 540 -0.19 -17.39 -16.67
CA ILE A 540 -0.97 -16.74 -17.72
C ILE A 540 -0.58 -15.26 -17.86
N ARG A 541 -0.42 -14.54 -16.75
CA ARG A 541 0.04 -13.13 -16.75
C ARG A 541 1.46 -12.98 -17.33
N TYR A 542 2.41 -13.79 -16.87
CA TYR A 542 3.78 -13.84 -17.39
C TYR A 542 3.80 -14.22 -18.88
N GLY A 543 3.00 -15.23 -19.26
CA GLY A 543 2.84 -15.67 -20.63
C GLY A 543 2.26 -14.58 -21.52
N GLY A 544 1.26 -13.83 -21.05
CA GLY A 544 0.66 -12.70 -21.75
C GLY A 544 1.64 -11.54 -21.95
N ALA A 545 2.37 -11.15 -20.91
CA ALA A 545 3.42 -10.13 -21.00
C ALA A 545 4.49 -10.54 -22.02
N SER A 546 5.06 -11.74 -21.87
CA SER A 546 6.08 -12.28 -22.78
C SER A 546 5.58 -12.38 -24.23
N ARG A 547 4.32 -12.82 -24.41
CA ARG A 547 3.67 -12.92 -25.72
C ARG A 547 3.52 -11.55 -26.38
N ASN A 548 3.14 -10.51 -25.64
CA ASN A 548 3.03 -9.15 -26.20
C ASN A 548 4.38 -8.64 -26.71
N VAL A 549 5.45 -8.86 -25.94
CA VAL A 549 6.84 -8.52 -26.34
C VAL A 549 7.26 -9.29 -27.60
N VAL A 550 7.02 -10.61 -27.63
CA VAL A 550 7.35 -11.46 -28.77
C VAL A 550 6.61 -11.02 -30.03
N LEU A 551 5.31 -10.74 -29.93
CA LEU A 551 4.51 -10.27 -31.06
C LEU A 551 5.03 -8.94 -31.60
N LYS A 552 5.39 -7.98 -30.74
CA LYS A 552 5.99 -6.71 -31.16
C LYS A 552 7.29 -6.94 -31.95
N ASN A 553 8.13 -7.88 -31.50
CA ASN A 553 9.39 -8.20 -32.15
C ASN A 553 9.25 -9.01 -33.45
N PHE A 554 8.20 -9.81 -33.62
CA PHE A 554 7.94 -10.55 -34.87
C PHE A 554 7.57 -9.65 -36.06
N HIS A 555 7.26 -8.38 -35.83
CA HIS A 555 7.08 -7.41 -36.93
C HIS A 555 8.42 -6.92 -37.51
N LYS A 556 9.55 -7.19 -36.84
CA LYS A 556 10.89 -6.79 -37.29
C LYS A 556 11.53 -7.92 -38.11
N PRO A 557 12.30 -7.61 -39.18
CA PRO A 557 13.04 -8.63 -39.92
C PRO A 557 14.06 -9.33 -39.02
N ASN A 558 14.18 -10.66 -39.14
CA ASN A 558 15.12 -11.47 -38.37
C ASN A 558 16.06 -12.21 -39.31
N ALA A 559 17.37 -12.16 -39.02
CA ALA A 559 18.38 -12.81 -39.83
C ALA A 559 18.51 -14.34 -39.58
N GLN A 560 17.98 -14.84 -38.46
CA GLN A 560 18.14 -16.23 -38.03
C GLN A 560 16.93 -17.12 -38.33
N ILE A 561 15.72 -16.57 -38.43
CA ILE A 561 14.51 -17.35 -38.72
C ILE A 561 13.68 -16.71 -39.83
N GLY A 562 13.07 -17.54 -40.68
CA GLY A 562 12.21 -17.08 -41.77
C GLY A 562 10.81 -16.69 -41.31
N THR A 563 10.08 -15.97 -42.17
CA THR A 563 8.70 -15.50 -41.92
C THR A 563 7.72 -16.65 -41.61
N LYS A 564 7.90 -17.80 -42.25
CA LYS A 564 7.10 -19.02 -41.99
C LYS A 564 7.27 -19.49 -40.54
N THR A 565 8.51 -19.64 -40.07
CA THR A 565 8.81 -20.08 -38.70
C THR A 565 8.31 -19.08 -37.66
N MET A 566 8.41 -17.77 -37.94
CA MET A 566 7.82 -16.75 -37.07
C MET A 566 6.30 -16.87 -36.98
N SER A 567 5.62 -17.08 -38.12
CA SER A 567 4.17 -17.31 -38.14
C SER A 567 3.80 -18.58 -37.36
N GLU A 568 4.62 -19.62 -37.45
CA GLU A 568 4.42 -20.87 -36.72
C GLU A 568 4.54 -20.69 -35.19
N LEU A 569 5.57 -19.96 -34.75
CA LEU A 569 5.79 -19.59 -33.35
C LEU A 569 4.69 -18.65 -32.83
N LYS A 570 4.25 -17.68 -33.64
CA LYS A 570 3.12 -16.80 -33.32
C LYS A 570 1.87 -17.64 -33.05
N GLY A 571 1.49 -18.50 -33.99
CA GLY A 571 0.34 -19.36 -33.82
C GLY A 571 0.46 -20.28 -32.60
N LEU A 572 1.64 -20.84 -32.34
CA LEU A 572 1.85 -21.69 -31.16
C LEU A 572 1.66 -20.91 -29.85
N THR A 573 2.23 -19.71 -29.76
CA THR A 573 2.16 -18.85 -28.57
C THR A 573 0.72 -18.43 -28.27
N GLU A 574 -0.01 -17.99 -29.31
CA GLU A 574 -1.43 -17.61 -29.20
C GLU A 574 -2.30 -18.80 -28.77
N PHE A 575 -2.04 -19.97 -29.35
CA PHE A 575 -2.78 -21.19 -29.02
C PHE A 575 -2.60 -21.58 -27.56
N ILE A 576 -1.35 -21.67 -27.08
CA ILE A 576 -1.04 -22.08 -25.71
C ILE A 576 -1.68 -21.11 -24.71
N LEU A 577 -1.47 -19.80 -24.88
CA LEU A 577 -1.99 -18.81 -23.95
C LEU A 577 -3.53 -18.81 -23.91
N ASN A 578 -4.18 -18.94 -25.08
CA ASN A 578 -5.63 -19.03 -25.16
C ASN A 578 -6.18 -20.29 -24.48
N GLU A 579 -5.56 -21.46 -24.71
CA GLU A 579 -5.98 -22.71 -24.06
C GLU A 579 -5.79 -22.65 -22.54
N LEU A 580 -4.68 -22.07 -22.05
CA LEU A 580 -4.46 -21.85 -20.61
C LEU A 580 -5.50 -20.91 -20.01
N TYR A 581 -5.81 -19.81 -20.69
CA TYR A 581 -6.86 -18.88 -20.26
C TYR A 581 -8.24 -19.54 -20.18
N LEU A 582 -8.64 -20.29 -21.22
CA LEU A 582 -9.91 -21.03 -21.23
C LEU A 582 -9.96 -22.10 -20.13
N CYS A 583 -8.84 -22.77 -19.86
CA CYS A 583 -8.73 -23.71 -18.75
C CYS A 583 -8.90 -22.99 -17.40
N ASP A 584 -8.26 -21.83 -17.20
CA ASP A 584 -8.40 -21.06 -15.96
C ASP A 584 -9.84 -20.59 -15.74
N GLN A 585 -10.51 -20.08 -16.77
CA GLN A 585 -11.93 -19.72 -16.68
C GLN A 585 -12.79 -20.90 -16.23
N LEU A 586 -12.58 -22.07 -16.85
CA LEU A 586 -13.33 -23.29 -16.51
C LEU A 586 -13.03 -23.76 -15.08
N ILE A 587 -11.77 -23.75 -14.67
CA ILE A 587 -11.33 -24.13 -13.32
C ILE A 587 -11.91 -23.16 -12.29
N THR A 588 -11.91 -21.87 -12.57
CA THR A 588 -12.45 -20.83 -11.67
C THR A 588 -13.94 -21.01 -11.45
N VAL A 589 -14.72 -21.23 -12.52
CA VAL A 589 -16.16 -21.54 -12.41
C VAL A 589 -16.40 -22.81 -11.60
N ASN A 590 -15.69 -23.91 -11.90
CA ASN A 590 -15.86 -25.18 -11.19
C ASN A 590 -15.43 -25.10 -9.73
N ARG A 591 -14.35 -24.35 -9.41
CA ARG A 591 -13.91 -24.12 -8.03
C ARG A 591 -14.95 -23.34 -7.24
N GLU A 592 -15.55 -22.32 -7.83
CA GLU A 592 -16.64 -21.58 -7.20
C GLU A 592 -17.85 -22.48 -6.92
N MET A 593 -18.19 -23.39 -7.83
CA MET A 593 -19.21 -24.40 -7.59
C MET A 593 -18.83 -25.38 -6.47
N LEU A 594 -17.60 -25.89 -6.48
CA LEU A 594 -17.08 -26.80 -5.45
C LEU A 594 -17.08 -26.14 -4.07
N ARG A 595 -16.71 -24.86 -4.00
CA ARG A 595 -16.75 -24.04 -2.79
C ARG A 595 -18.16 -23.98 -2.22
N ARG A 596 -19.17 -23.70 -3.05
CA ARG A 596 -20.59 -23.71 -2.64
C ARG A 596 -21.05 -25.09 -2.16
N MET A 597 -20.60 -26.16 -2.79
CA MET A 597 -20.90 -27.54 -2.37
C MET A 597 -20.25 -27.87 -1.03
N ASP A 598 -19.00 -27.46 -0.82
CA ASP A 598 -18.31 -27.64 0.46
C ASP A 598 -19.00 -26.84 1.59
N SER A 599 -19.44 -25.60 1.31
CA SER A 599 -20.28 -24.83 2.23
C SER A 599 -21.57 -25.57 2.58
N SER A 600 -22.28 -26.10 1.57
CA SER A 600 -23.52 -26.87 1.78
C SER A 600 -23.27 -28.15 2.61
N LYS A 601 -22.17 -28.86 2.35
CA LYS A 601 -21.75 -30.03 3.12
C LYS A 601 -21.49 -29.66 4.59
N LYS A 602 -20.73 -28.59 4.85
CA LYS A 602 -20.46 -28.09 6.21
C LYS A 602 -21.76 -27.77 6.94
N MET A 603 -22.70 -27.10 6.29
CA MET A 603 -24.02 -26.79 6.87
C MET A 603 -24.81 -28.04 7.26
N LEU A 604 -24.84 -29.06 6.39
CA LEU A 604 -25.52 -30.33 6.68
C LEU A 604 -24.85 -31.11 7.83
N LEU A 605 -23.52 -31.08 7.92
CA LEU A 605 -22.79 -31.68 9.05
C LEU A 605 -23.13 -30.98 10.37
N ASN A 606 -23.18 -29.65 10.38
CA ASN A 606 -23.59 -28.87 11.54
C ASN A 606 -25.03 -29.19 11.95
N TYR A 607 -25.96 -29.30 10.98
CA TYR A 607 -27.33 -29.72 11.25
C TYR A 607 -27.40 -31.11 11.90
N LEU A 608 -26.71 -32.10 11.33
CA LEU A 608 -26.67 -33.46 11.88
C LEU A 608 -26.10 -33.50 13.30
N GLU A 609 -25.12 -32.64 13.59
CA GLU A 609 -24.54 -32.55 14.93
C GLU A 609 -25.49 -31.88 15.93
N ASN A 610 -26.13 -30.77 15.54
CA ASN A 610 -27.14 -30.11 16.37
C ASN A 610 -28.33 -31.03 16.65
N ALA A 611 -28.77 -31.82 15.67
CA ALA A 611 -29.87 -32.78 15.81
C ALA A 611 -29.61 -33.90 16.83
N LYS A 612 -28.35 -34.17 17.21
CA LYS A 612 -28.02 -35.13 18.27
C LYS A 612 -28.39 -34.62 19.66
N ASP A 613 -28.49 -33.31 19.84
CA ASP A 613 -28.86 -32.67 21.11
C ASP A 613 -30.29 -32.12 21.02
N ILE A 614 -31.26 -32.93 21.43
CA ILE A 614 -32.72 -32.63 21.37
C ILE A 614 -33.09 -31.32 22.10
N LYS A 615 -32.19 -30.78 22.94
CA LYS A 615 -32.42 -29.58 23.74
C LYS A 615 -31.98 -28.27 23.10
N GLN A 616 -31.29 -28.27 21.95
CA GLN A 616 -30.79 -27.05 21.31
C GLN A 616 -31.38 -26.87 19.88
N PRO A 617 -32.35 -25.96 19.68
CA PRO A 617 -32.92 -25.69 18.36
C PRO A 617 -31.89 -25.11 17.39
N CYS A 618 -32.01 -25.42 16.10
CA CYS A 618 -31.19 -24.81 15.05
C CYS A 618 -31.60 -23.34 14.86
N LEU A 619 -30.64 -22.43 14.93
CA LEU A 619 -30.86 -20.98 14.81
C LEU A 619 -30.85 -20.52 13.35
N HIS A 620 -31.64 -19.48 13.04
CA HIS A 620 -31.69 -18.89 11.70
C HIS A 620 -30.34 -18.23 11.34
N GLY A 621 -29.66 -18.77 10.33
CA GLY A 621 -28.27 -18.42 9.98
C GLY A 621 -27.96 -16.96 9.73
N GLN A 622 -28.91 -16.20 9.19
CA GLN A 622 -28.72 -14.77 8.89
C GLN A 622 -28.80 -13.89 10.14
N GLN A 623 -29.60 -14.28 11.15
CA GLN A 623 -29.72 -13.52 12.38
C GLN A 623 -28.40 -13.57 13.15
N TRP A 624 -27.82 -14.76 13.30
CA TRP A 624 -26.52 -14.91 13.97
C TRP A 624 -25.37 -14.24 13.22
N LEU A 625 -25.35 -14.30 11.88
CA LEU A 625 -24.36 -13.55 11.09
C LEU A 625 -24.45 -12.05 11.33
N HIS A 626 -25.68 -11.50 11.32
CA HIS A 626 -25.91 -10.09 11.63
C HIS A 626 -25.49 -9.74 13.06
N CYS A 627 -25.83 -10.57 14.04
CA CYS A 627 -25.36 -10.46 15.43
C CYS A 627 -23.83 -10.41 15.52
N LEU A 628 -23.12 -11.31 14.83
CA LEU A 628 -21.65 -11.33 14.79
C LEU A 628 -21.06 -10.11 14.09
N GLN A 629 -21.66 -9.64 12.99
CA GLN A 629 -21.21 -8.44 12.28
C GLN A 629 -21.39 -7.17 13.13
N GLN A 630 -22.54 -7.04 13.80
CA GLN A 630 -22.79 -5.96 14.75
C GLN A 630 -21.84 -6.05 15.94
N SER A 631 -21.67 -7.23 16.52
CA SER A 631 -20.74 -7.47 17.64
C SER A 631 -19.29 -7.17 17.24
N LYS A 632 -18.86 -7.54 16.01
CA LYS A 632 -17.55 -7.17 15.46
C LYS A 632 -17.40 -5.65 15.35
N TYR A 633 -18.39 -4.96 14.81
CA TYR A 633 -18.36 -3.50 14.69
C TYR A 633 -18.23 -2.83 16.07
N SER A 634 -19.05 -3.24 17.05
CA SER A 634 -18.96 -2.72 18.42
C SER A 634 -17.65 -3.11 19.10
N ALA A 635 -17.09 -4.31 18.85
CA ALA A 635 -15.79 -4.72 19.38
C ALA A 635 -14.62 -3.91 18.77
N LEU A 636 -14.68 -3.57 17.48
CA LEU A 636 -13.72 -2.65 16.86
C LEU A 636 -13.82 -1.25 17.44
N LYS A 637 -15.05 -0.73 17.60
CA LYS A 637 -15.32 0.55 18.28
C LYS A 637 -14.76 0.55 19.71
N PHE A 638 -14.90 -0.56 20.44
CA PHE A 638 -14.34 -0.74 21.78
C PHE A 638 -12.81 -0.70 21.77
N ASN A 639 -12.17 -1.42 20.86
CA ASN A 639 -10.71 -1.40 20.72
C ASN A 639 -10.16 0.00 20.40
N SER A 640 -10.85 0.77 19.53
CA SER A 640 -10.49 2.17 19.27
C SER A 640 -10.64 3.04 20.53
N LEU A 641 -11.66 2.80 21.38
CA LEU A 641 -11.79 3.49 22.65
C LEU A 641 -10.67 3.11 23.65
N LEU A 642 -10.23 1.85 23.68
CA LEU A 642 -9.11 1.43 24.53
C LEU A 642 -7.77 2.01 24.06
N GLU A 643 -7.59 2.16 22.76
CA GLU A 643 -6.44 2.86 22.19
C GLU A 643 -6.46 4.32 22.64
N PHE A 644 -7.62 4.98 22.54
CA PHE A 644 -7.83 6.32 23.06
C PHE A 644 -7.54 6.46 24.56
N MET A 645 -8.08 5.57 25.41
CA MET A 645 -7.81 5.54 26.85
C MET A 645 -6.32 5.38 27.16
N GLY A 646 -5.62 4.54 26.39
CA GLY A 646 -4.17 4.38 26.48
C GLY A 646 -3.43 5.67 26.14
N LYS A 647 -3.78 6.33 25.03
CA LYS A 647 -3.21 7.63 24.64
C LYS A 647 -3.49 8.72 25.68
N LYS A 648 -4.70 8.72 26.24
CA LYS A 648 -5.10 9.63 27.32
C LYS A 648 -4.25 9.43 28.57
N LEU A 649 -3.96 8.18 28.94
CA LEU A 649 -3.08 7.86 30.07
C LEU A 649 -1.61 8.21 29.79
N GLU A 650 -1.11 8.00 28.57
CA GLU A 650 0.26 8.39 28.18
C GLU A 650 0.52 9.89 28.40
N ASN A 651 -0.54 10.71 28.29
CA ASN A 651 -0.54 12.16 28.47
C ASN A 651 -0.73 12.64 29.92
N ALA A 652 -0.81 11.75 30.91
CA ALA A 652 -0.90 12.15 32.32
C ALA A 652 0.37 12.90 32.79
N PRO A 653 0.27 13.85 33.74
CA PRO A 653 1.40 14.63 34.24
C PRO A 653 2.50 13.74 34.86
N GLU A 654 3.75 14.19 34.81
CA GLU A 654 4.87 13.49 35.44
C GLU A 654 4.95 13.79 36.95
N CYS A 655 4.60 15.02 37.37
CA CYS A 655 4.63 15.46 38.77
C CYS A 655 3.61 16.56 39.12
N ASN A 656 3.46 16.86 40.42
CA ASN A 656 2.46 17.81 40.96
C ASN A 656 2.62 19.26 40.45
N THR A 657 3.82 19.65 40.01
CA THR A 657 4.14 21.03 39.58
C THR A 657 3.95 21.26 38.08
N ASP A 658 3.64 20.22 37.31
CA ASP A 658 3.55 20.33 35.84
C ASP A 658 2.45 21.27 35.37
N PHE A 659 1.32 21.40 36.07
CA PHE A 659 0.29 22.37 35.67
C PHE A 659 0.71 23.82 35.91
N GLU A 660 1.69 24.11 36.77
CA GLU A 660 2.21 25.46 36.96
C GLU A 660 3.22 25.82 35.85
N GLU A 661 4.05 24.86 35.42
CA GLU A 661 5.18 25.08 34.49
C GLU A 661 4.90 24.68 33.03
N ASN A 662 3.95 23.76 32.78
CA ASN A 662 3.67 23.19 31.45
C ASN A 662 2.38 23.76 30.83
N THR A 663 2.55 24.77 29.99
CA THR A 663 1.46 25.44 29.26
C THR A 663 0.67 24.50 28.33
N VAL A 664 1.31 23.44 27.82
CA VAL A 664 0.68 22.46 26.92
C VAL A 664 -0.38 21.64 27.67
N LEU A 665 -0.09 21.23 28.89
CA LEU A 665 -1.06 20.55 29.76
C LEU A 665 -2.24 21.45 30.16
N LYS A 666 -2.01 22.75 30.38
CA LYS A 666 -3.08 23.74 30.62
C LYS A 666 -4.03 23.91 29.42
N LEU A 667 -3.48 23.96 28.20
CA LEU A 667 -4.24 24.16 26.96
C LEU A 667 -4.96 22.90 26.47
N SER A 668 -4.66 21.75 27.07
CA SER A 668 -5.16 20.44 26.63
C SER A 668 -6.57 20.07 27.08
N GLY A 669 -7.19 20.88 27.95
CA GLY A 669 -8.46 20.53 28.59
C GLY A 669 -8.38 19.40 29.64
N ILE A 670 -7.20 18.78 29.86
CA ILE A 670 -7.00 17.74 30.88
C ILE A 670 -7.12 18.28 32.30
N GLN A 671 -6.88 19.58 32.51
CA GLN A 671 -6.95 20.23 33.82
C GLN A 671 -8.31 20.03 34.51
N ASP A 672 -9.39 19.99 33.73
CA ASP A 672 -10.76 19.80 34.25
C ASP A 672 -11.11 18.33 34.49
N THR A 673 -10.19 17.41 34.20
CA THR A 673 -10.37 15.96 34.38
C THR A 673 -9.59 15.41 35.57
N ARG A 674 -9.99 14.23 36.08
CA ARG A 674 -9.29 13.50 37.16
C ARG A 674 -7.84 13.13 36.84
N LEU A 675 -7.47 13.11 35.56
CA LEU A 675 -6.10 12.82 35.11
C LEU A 675 -5.10 13.91 35.48
N SER A 676 -5.57 15.13 35.78
CA SER A 676 -4.72 16.20 36.33
C SER A 676 -4.07 15.83 37.68
N GLN A 677 -4.60 14.82 38.37
CA GLN A 677 -4.16 14.37 39.69
C GLN A 677 -3.40 13.03 39.64
N LEU A 678 -3.26 12.42 38.45
CA LEU A 678 -2.68 11.09 38.26
C LEU A 678 -1.26 11.20 37.69
N HIS A 679 -0.25 11.16 38.55
CA HIS A 679 1.15 11.32 38.12
C HIS A 679 1.80 10.01 37.69
N LYS A 680 2.65 10.02 36.67
CA LYS A 680 3.36 8.81 36.18
C LYS A 680 4.17 8.07 37.25
N GLN A 681 4.65 8.80 38.27
CA GLN A 681 5.39 8.22 39.40
C GLN A 681 4.47 7.62 40.48
N HIS A 682 3.16 7.87 40.44
CA HIS A 682 2.22 7.31 41.40
C HIS A 682 1.96 5.82 41.13
N GLN A 683 1.79 5.06 42.22
CA GLN A 683 1.40 3.66 42.15
C GLN A 683 0.04 3.48 41.44
N GLU A 684 -0.85 4.47 41.56
CA GLU A 684 -2.16 4.49 40.90
C GLU A 684 -2.05 4.54 39.37
N TYR A 685 -1.06 5.28 38.82
CA TYR A 685 -0.79 5.31 37.37
C TYR A 685 -0.40 3.94 36.83
N ASN A 686 0.57 3.29 37.48
CA ASN A 686 1.03 1.95 37.08
C ASN A 686 -0.10 0.93 37.20
N ALA A 687 -0.94 1.04 38.23
CA ALA A 687 -2.13 0.21 38.38
C ALA A 687 -3.15 0.46 37.24
N THR A 688 -3.45 1.72 36.90
CA THR A 688 -4.33 2.06 35.76
C THR A 688 -3.77 1.55 34.43
N PHE A 689 -2.47 1.70 34.19
CA PHE A 689 -1.81 1.22 32.98
C PHE A 689 -1.91 -0.30 32.83
N ASP A 690 -1.61 -1.04 33.90
CA ASP A 690 -1.74 -2.50 33.92
C ASP A 690 -3.18 -2.97 33.71
N VAL A 691 -4.15 -2.24 34.26
CA VAL A 691 -5.58 -2.52 34.05
C VAL A 691 -5.97 -2.30 32.58
N ILE A 692 -5.60 -1.18 31.96
CA ILE A 692 -5.89 -0.90 30.53
C ILE A 692 -5.23 -1.96 29.62
N ARG A 693 -3.98 -2.35 29.93
CA ARG A 693 -3.28 -3.40 29.18
C ARG A 693 -4.02 -4.72 29.24
N LYS A 694 -4.45 -5.16 30.43
CA LYS A 694 -5.27 -6.37 30.59
C LYS A 694 -6.54 -6.25 29.76
N ILE A 695 -7.31 -5.18 29.94
CA ILE A 695 -8.56 -4.96 29.19
C ILE A 695 -8.34 -5.06 27.67
N ARG A 696 -7.20 -4.56 27.16
CA ARG A 696 -6.84 -4.69 25.74
C ARG A 696 -6.57 -6.15 25.32
N ASP A 697 -5.89 -6.92 26.16
CA ASP A 697 -5.66 -8.35 25.93
C ASP A 697 -6.99 -9.12 25.90
N GLU A 698 -7.90 -8.85 26.87
CA GLU A 698 -9.27 -9.40 26.90
C GLU A 698 -10.08 -8.99 25.66
N ALA A 699 -10.07 -7.71 25.28
CA ALA A 699 -10.79 -7.19 24.12
C ALA A 699 -10.29 -7.77 22.78
N SER A 700 -8.99 -8.03 22.69
CA SER A 700 -8.39 -8.70 21.54
C SER A 700 -8.89 -10.14 21.41
N ARG A 701 -9.01 -10.87 22.52
CA ARG A 701 -9.60 -12.22 22.53
C ARG A 701 -11.07 -12.23 22.13
N ILE A 702 -11.85 -11.23 22.54
CA ILE A 702 -13.24 -11.04 22.08
C ILE A 702 -13.26 -10.89 20.56
N LEU A 703 -12.47 -9.97 20.01
CA LEU A 703 -12.43 -9.72 18.57
C LEU A 703 -11.97 -10.95 17.79
N GLU A 704 -10.90 -11.61 18.23
CA GLU A 704 -10.41 -12.85 17.61
C GLU A 704 -11.48 -13.94 17.62
N THR A 705 -12.18 -14.14 18.74
CA THR A 705 -13.27 -15.12 18.84
C THR A 705 -14.41 -14.82 17.85
N ILE A 706 -14.81 -13.55 17.74
CA ILE A 706 -15.84 -13.11 16.80
C ILE A 706 -15.36 -13.30 15.35
N GLU A 707 -14.12 -12.95 15.05
CA GLU A 707 -13.54 -13.10 13.71
C GLU A 707 -13.41 -14.57 13.30
N LEU A 708 -12.91 -15.43 14.19
CA LEU A 708 -12.89 -16.88 14.00
C LEU A 708 -14.28 -17.43 13.74
N SER A 709 -15.29 -16.97 14.48
CA SER A 709 -16.70 -17.32 14.22
C SER A 709 -17.13 -16.87 12.82
N LEU A 710 -16.87 -15.61 12.45
CA LEU A 710 -17.19 -15.06 11.13
C LEU A 710 -16.49 -15.80 9.98
N LEU A 711 -15.32 -16.40 10.18
CA LEU A 711 -14.65 -17.20 9.14
C LEU A 711 -15.54 -18.35 8.64
N HIS A 712 -16.39 -18.91 9.49
CA HIS A 712 -17.33 -19.97 9.10
C HIS A 712 -18.39 -19.48 8.09
N SER A 713 -18.59 -18.16 7.97
CA SER A 713 -19.59 -17.56 7.08
C SER A 713 -19.05 -17.09 5.72
N LEU A 714 -17.73 -16.98 5.55
CA LEU A 714 -17.07 -16.39 4.37
C LEU A 714 -17.53 -16.96 3.02
N ASP A 715 -17.95 -18.23 3.00
CA ASP A 715 -18.36 -18.94 1.79
C ASP A 715 -19.89 -19.22 1.74
N CYS A 716 -20.68 -18.60 2.61
CA CYS A 716 -22.13 -18.80 2.71
C CYS A 716 -22.88 -17.65 2.03
N SER A 717 -23.41 -17.91 0.83
CA SER A 717 -23.96 -16.83 -0.01
C SER A 717 -25.26 -16.20 0.51
N ASN A 718 -26.06 -16.89 1.34
CA ASN A 718 -27.33 -16.36 1.87
C ASN A 718 -27.83 -17.02 3.17
N ILE A 719 -27.57 -18.31 3.42
CA ILE A 719 -27.99 -19.03 4.65
C ILE A 719 -26.80 -19.83 5.16
N ALA A 720 -26.58 -19.84 6.47
CA ALA A 720 -25.52 -20.61 7.14
C ALA A 720 -26.14 -21.39 8.32
N ILE A 721 -25.86 -22.69 8.43
CA ILE A 721 -26.22 -23.46 9.63
C ILE A 721 -24.99 -23.51 10.52
N TRP A 722 -25.10 -22.87 11.67
CA TRP A 722 -24.06 -22.79 12.66
C TRP A 722 -24.17 -23.95 13.63
N LYS A 723 -23.02 -24.44 14.10
CA LYS A 723 -22.97 -25.47 15.13
C LYS A 723 -23.32 -24.83 16.47
N SER A 724 -24.23 -25.44 17.21
CA SER A 724 -24.76 -24.85 18.45
C SER A 724 -23.69 -24.75 19.55
N SER A 725 -22.72 -25.66 19.56
CA SER A 725 -21.55 -25.57 20.45
C SER A 725 -20.67 -24.36 20.13
N ASP A 726 -20.54 -23.98 18.86
CA ASP A 726 -19.66 -22.89 18.43
C ASP A 726 -20.30 -21.53 18.73
N ILE A 727 -21.62 -21.44 18.57
CA ILE A 727 -22.42 -20.29 19.06
C ILE A 727 -22.28 -20.20 20.57
N SER A 728 -22.51 -21.29 21.30
CA SER A 728 -22.42 -21.32 22.76
C SER A 728 -21.02 -20.95 23.23
N HIS A 729 -19.98 -21.45 22.56
CA HIS A 729 -18.59 -21.11 22.84
C HIS A 729 -18.34 -19.61 22.62
N THR A 730 -18.75 -19.06 21.47
CA THR A 730 -18.61 -17.63 21.17
C THR A 730 -19.30 -16.77 22.23
N ILE A 731 -20.57 -17.07 22.54
CA ILE A 731 -21.35 -16.33 23.54
C ILE A 731 -20.71 -16.43 24.93
N ASN A 732 -20.27 -17.62 25.33
CA ASN A 732 -19.68 -17.85 26.66
C ASN A 732 -18.32 -17.17 26.80
N THR A 733 -17.46 -17.24 25.78
CA THR A 733 -16.17 -16.55 25.77
C THR A 733 -16.38 -15.04 25.80
N VAL A 734 -17.23 -14.48 24.94
CA VAL A 734 -17.50 -13.03 24.93
C VAL A 734 -18.13 -12.57 26.26
N LYS A 735 -19.00 -13.37 26.87
CA LYS A 735 -19.56 -13.07 28.20
C LYS A 735 -18.50 -13.10 29.30
N ALA A 736 -17.65 -14.13 29.33
CA ALA A 736 -16.60 -14.27 30.33
C ALA A 736 -15.60 -13.12 30.25
N GLU A 737 -15.08 -12.85 29.05
CA GLU A 737 -14.15 -11.73 28.83
C GLU A 737 -14.83 -10.39 29.12
N SER A 738 -16.10 -10.19 28.73
CA SER A 738 -16.86 -8.98 29.09
C SER A 738 -17.07 -8.82 30.61
N THR A 739 -17.25 -9.92 31.35
CA THR A 739 -17.35 -9.84 32.82
C THR A 739 -16.03 -9.45 33.46
N ASP A 740 -14.92 -10.01 32.95
CA ASP A 740 -13.58 -9.66 33.42
C ASP A 740 -13.27 -8.20 33.10
N ILE A 741 -13.54 -7.74 31.87
CA ILE A 741 -13.42 -6.33 31.46
C ILE A 741 -14.24 -5.42 32.37
N ASN A 742 -15.50 -5.75 32.68
CA ASN A 742 -16.32 -4.92 33.58
C ASN A 742 -15.73 -4.82 35.00
N SER A 743 -15.15 -5.92 35.50
CA SER A 743 -14.46 -5.92 36.79
C SER A 743 -13.22 -5.00 36.77
N GLN A 744 -12.46 -5.04 35.68
CA GLN A 744 -11.27 -4.22 35.45
C GLN A 744 -11.65 -2.73 35.27
N LEU A 745 -12.67 -2.42 34.47
CA LEU A 745 -13.18 -1.05 34.27
C LEU A 745 -13.63 -0.41 35.59
N SER A 746 -14.18 -1.20 36.51
CA SER A 746 -14.57 -0.73 37.84
C SER A 746 -13.38 -0.30 38.70
N LEU A 747 -12.17 -0.82 38.44
CA LEU A 747 -10.95 -0.42 39.15
C LEU A 747 -10.42 0.96 38.72
N ILE A 748 -10.79 1.42 37.52
CA ILE A 748 -10.32 2.68 36.93
C ILE A 748 -11.43 3.72 36.75
N SER A 749 -12.65 3.41 37.21
CA SER A 749 -13.81 4.32 37.08
C SER A 749 -13.63 5.64 37.81
N CYS A 750 -12.78 5.70 38.84
CA CYS A 750 -12.44 6.94 39.53
C CYS A 750 -11.50 7.85 38.72
N VAL A 751 -10.75 7.29 37.77
CA VAL A 751 -9.73 7.98 36.97
C VAL A 751 -10.29 8.39 35.61
N MET A 752 -11.07 7.53 34.96
CA MET A 752 -11.59 7.72 33.59
C MET A 752 -13.11 7.54 33.55
N VAL A 753 -13.87 8.39 34.25
CA VAL A 753 -15.32 8.23 34.45
C VAL A 753 -16.08 8.15 33.12
N GLU A 754 -15.89 9.13 32.24
CA GLU A 754 -16.61 9.24 30.97
C GLU A 754 -16.26 8.09 30.02
N GLU A 755 -14.97 7.76 29.90
CA GLU A 755 -14.52 6.66 29.04
C GLU A 755 -14.97 5.31 29.60
N VAL A 756 -15.00 5.13 30.91
CA VAL A 756 -15.49 3.89 31.53
C VAL A 756 -16.99 3.74 31.29
N GLU A 757 -17.77 4.82 31.35
CA GLU A 757 -19.19 4.77 31.02
C GLU A 757 -19.43 4.52 29.51
N GLU A 758 -18.66 5.14 28.63
CA GLU A 758 -18.70 4.85 27.18
C GLU A 758 -18.28 3.39 26.91
N ALA A 759 -17.21 2.91 27.56
CA ALA A 759 -16.70 1.55 27.45
C ALA A 759 -17.75 0.52 27.91
N LYS A 760 -18.40 0.74 29.06
CA LYS A 760 -19.51 -0.09 29.51
C LYS A 760 -20.69 -0.04 28.54
N GLY A 761 -20.96 1.12 27.94
CA GLY A 761 -21.99 1.29 26.91
C GLY A 761 -21.73 0.44 25.67
N ILE A 762 -20.53 0.54 25.10
CA ILE A 762 -20.12 -0.25 23.92
C ILE A 762 -20.05 -1.74 24.26
N LEU A 763 -19.52 -2.10 25.43
CA LEU A 763 -19.46 -3.51 25.87
C LEU A 763 -20.86 -4.11 26.05
N ARG A 764 -21.83 -3.30 26.50
CA ARG A 764 -23.24 -3.69 26.52
C ARG A 764 -23.79 -3.87 25.12
N GLU A 765 -23.47 -3.00 24.16
CA GLU A 765 -23.84 -3.20 22.73
C GLU A 765 -23.27 -4.53 22.19
N VAL A 766 -22.00 -4.85 22.50
CA VAL A 766 -21.35 -6.13 22.13
C VAL A 766 -22.13 -7.33 22.67
N LEU A 767 -22.59 -7.27 23.93
CA LEU A 767 -23.37 -8.33 24.57
C LEU A 767 -24.81 -8.40 24.07
N GLU A 768 -25.49 -7.26 23.92
CA GLU A 768 -26.87 -7.15 23.43
C GLU A 768 -26.97 -7.71 22.01
N ALA A 769 -25.99 -7.41 21.15
CA ALA A 769 -25.90 -7.96 19.80
C ALA A 769 -25.93 -9.51 19.79
N LEU A 770 -25.49 -10.18 20.86
CA LEU A 770 -25.41 -11.64 20.95
C LEU A 770 -26.59 -12.30 21.71
N THR A 771 -27.57 -11.53 22.23
CA THR A 771 -28.51 -12.05 23.25
C THR A 771 -29.78 -12.75 22.77
N ASN A 772 -30.20 -12.69 21.51
CA ASN A 772 -31.49 -13.31 21.11
C ASN A 772 -31.48 -13.93 19.71
N PRO A 773 -31.02 -15.17 19.56
CA PRO A 773 -31.35 -15.93 18.37
C PRO A 773 -32.70 -16.64 18.62
N THR A 774 -33.74 -16.22 17.91
CA THR A 774 -35.10 -16.78 18.08
C THR A 774 -35.10 -18.26 17.71
N ASN A 775 -35.49 -19.11 18.66
CA ASN A 775 -35.62 -20.56 18.44
C ASN A 775 -36.70 -20.85 17.39
N VAL A 776 -36.32 -21.44 16.26
CA VAL A 776 -37.29 -22.02 15.33
C VAL A 776 -37.47 -23.49 15.74
N GLN A 777 -38.64 -23.82 16.30
CA GLN A 777 -39.07 -25.21 16.37
C GLN A 777 -39.46 -25.63 14.94
N ALA A 778 -38.53 -26.26 14.24
CA ALA A 778 -38.81 -26.86 12.95
C ALA A 778 -39.61 -28.15 13.15
N THR A 779 -40.91 -28.13 12.86
CA THR A 779 -41.70 -29.34 12.61
C THR A 779 -41.14 -30.01 11.35
N THR A 780 -40.26 -30.98 11.52
CA THR A 780 -39.84 -31.87 10.44
C THR A 780 -40.99 -32.82 10.16
N GLY A 781 -41.81 -32.49 9.16
CA GLY A 781 -42.60 -33.53 8.49
C GLY A 781 -41.63 -34.49 7.83
N ASP A 782 -41.83 -35.80 8.01
CA ASP A 782 -41.15 -36.87 7.26
C ASP A 782 -41.44 -36.69 5.76
N VAL A 783 -40.63 -35.89 5.08
CA VAL A 783 -40.66 -35.76 3.62
C VAL A 783 -39.56 -36.67 3.07
N GLN A 784 -39.96 -37.65 2.26
CA GLN A 784 -39.02 -38.52 1.56
C GLN A 784 -38.11 -37.71 0.62
N TRP A 785 -36.81 -37.71 0.91
CA TRP A 785 -35.80 -37.07 0.07
C TRP A 785 -35.38 -37.99 -1.09
N GLU A 786 -35.96 -37.79 -2.27
CA GLU A 786 -35.56 -38.53 -3.50
C GLU A 786 -34.23 -38.05 -4.12
N GLY A 787 -33.58 -37.03 -3.55
CA GLY A 787 -32.41 -36.36 -4.13
C GLY A 787 -31.12 -37.19 -4.15
N ILE A 788 -31.00 -38.24 -3.34
CA ILE A 788 -29.83 -39.14 -3.35
C ILE A 788 -29.73 -39.91 -4.68
N GLN A 789 -30.87 -40.29 -5.27
CA GLN A 789 -30.90 -40.95 -6.57
C GLN A 789 -30.41 -40.02 -7.69
N ALA A 790 -30.83 -38.75 -7.67
CA ALA A 790 -30.38 -37.74 -8.62
C ALA A 790 -28.87 -37.47 -8.52
N LEU A 791 -28.34 -37.39 -7.29
CA LEU A 791 -26.89 -37.29 -7.04
C LEU A 791 -26.13 -38.50 -7.61
N LEU A 792 -26.64 -39.71 -7.40
CA LEU A 792 -26.04 -40.92 -7.96
C LEU A 792 -26.05 -40.90 -9.49
N ILE A 793 -27.14 -40.44 -10.14
CA ILE A 793 -27.20 -40.32 -11.60
C ILE A 793 -26.10 -39.39 -12.14
N ILE A 794 -25.81 -38.29 -11.43
CA ILE A 794 -24.73 -37.37 -11.81
C ILE A 794 -23.39 -38.09 -11.71
N VAL A 795 -23.10 -38.77 -10.60
CA VAL A 795 -21.87 -39.56 -10.43
C VAL A 795 -21.77 -40.68 -11.49
N GLN A 796 -22.87 -41.34 -11.84
CA GLN A 796 -22.92 -42.35 -12.90
C GLN A 796 -22.61 -41.77 -14.29
N ASN A 797 -23.13 -40.58 -14.59
CA ASN A 797 -22.83 -39.89 -15.84
C ASN A 797 -21.36 -39.44 -15.89
N THR A 798 -20.85 -38.88 -14.78
CA THR A 798 -19.42 -38.56 -14.65
C THR A 798 -18.56 -39.80 -14.79
N TYR A 799 -18.95 -40.94 -14.20
CA TYR A 799 -18.25 -42.21 -14.34
C TYR A 799 -18.18 -42.64 -15.81
N LYS A 800 -19.32 -42.66 -16.52
CA LYS A 800 -19.36 -43.03 -17.94
C LYS A 800 -18.45 -42.15 -18.80
N GLN A 801 -18.46 -40.84 -18.56
CA GLN A 801 -17.62 -39.89 -19.30
C GLN A 801 -16.14 -40.04 -18.94
N ALA A 802 -15.80 -40.18 -17.65
CA ALA A 802 -14.43 -40.35 -17.20
C ALA A 802 -13.81 -41.65 -17.74
N MET A 803 -14.56 -42.77 -17.74
CA MET A 803 -14.07 -44.05 -18.29
C MET A 803 -13.96 -44.06 -19.82
N SER A 804 -14.53 -43.06 -20.50
CA SER A 804 -14.40 -42.93 -21.96
C SER A 804 -13.18 -42.12 -22.40
N ILE A 805 -12.42 -41.59 -21.44
CA ILE A 805 -11.21 -40.83 -21.73
C ILE A 805 -10.11 -41.79 -22.18
N ASP A 806 -9.60 -41.56 -23.38
CA ASP A 806 -8.50 -42.32 -23.95
C ASP A 806 -7.16 -41.76 -23.48
N PHE A 807 -6.65 -42.30 -22.37
CA PHE A 807 -5.35 -41.94 -21.80
C PHE A 807 -4.16 -42.54 -22.56
N ASP A 808 -4.40 -43.52 -23.43
CA ASP A 808 -3.36 -44.12 -24.28
C ASP A 808 -3.07 -43.25 -25.53
N ASN A 809 -3.77 -42.12 -25.69
CA ASN A 809 -3.57 -41.20 -26.80
C ASN A 809 -2.28 -40.37 -26.63
N ASP A 810 -1.35 -40.52 -27.56
CA ASP A 810 -0.08 -39.77 -27.58
C ASP A 810 -0.24 -38.24 -27.62
N ARG A 811 -1.41 -37.72 -28.03
CA ARG A 811 -1.70 -36.29 -28.11
C ARG A 811 -2.24 -35.74 -26.79
N PHE A 812 -1.35 -35.16 -26.00
CA PHE A 812 -1.68 -34.46 -24.75
C PHE A 812 -2.88 -33.50 -24.87
N MET A 813 -2.95 -32.67 -25.91
CA MET A 813 -4.05 -31.70 -26.07
C MET A 813 -5.41 -32.35 -26.32
N ASP A 814 -5.46 -33.55 -26.87
CA ASP A 814 -6.73 -34.28 -27.06
C ASP A 814 -7.20 -34.88 -25.73
N ILE A 815 -6.28 -35.35 -24.87
CA ILE A 815 -6.58 -35.74 -23.48
C ILE A 815 -7.06 -34.52 -22.68
N LEU A 816 -6.32 -33.40 -22.73
CA LEU A 816 -6.69 -32.17 -22.03
C LEU A 816 -8.09 -31.68 -22.47
N ARG A 817 -8.41 -31.76 -23.77
CA ARG A 817 -9.75 -31.41 -24.27
C ARG A 817 -10.83 -32.34 -23.74
N GLN A 818 -10.57 -33.64 -23.66
CA GLN A 818 -11.51 -34.61 -23.07
C GLN A 818 -11.74 -34.33 -21.58
N LEU A 819 -10.68 -34.02 -20.82
CA LEU A 819 -10.78 -33.60 -19.40
C LEU A 819 -11.55 -32.28 -19.24
N THR A 820 -11.28 -31.31 -20.12
CA THR A 820 -11.99 -30.02 -20.15
C THR A 820 -13.46 -30.21 -20.46
N ASN A 821 -13.80 -31.10 -21.40
CA ASN A 821 -15.17 -31.46 -21.72
C ASN A 821 -15.87 -32.19 -20.57
N LEU A 822 -15.16 -33.10 -19.89
CA LEU A 822 -15.67 -33.76 -18.68
C LEU A 822 -16.07 -32.69 -17.66
N LEU A 823 -15.16 -31.75 -17.32
CA LEU A 823 -15.41 -30.65 -16.40
C LEU A 823 -16.58 -29.75 -16.84
N ARG A 824 -16.65 -29.41 -18.13
CA ARG A 824 -17.71 -28.56 -18.69
C ARG A 824 -19.08 -29.25 -18.67
N ASN A 825 -19.10 -30.58 -18.79
CA ASN A 825 -20.31 -31.40 -18.76
C ASN A 825 -20.76 -31.75 -17.34
N LEU A 826 -20.00 -31.37 -16.31
CA LEU A 826 -20.44 -31.49 -14.92
C LEU A 826 -21.60 -30.52 -14.67
N ASN A 827 -22.83 -30.97 -14.97
CA ASN A 827 -24.05 -30.19 -14.78
C ASN A 827 -24.48 -30.20 -13.30
N PHE A 828 -23.71 -29.50 -12.47
CA PHE A 828 -24.09 -29.22 -11.09
C PHE A 828 -25.15 -28.12 -10.98
N ASP A 829 -25.61 -27.51 -12.08
CA ASP A 829 -26.74 -26.56 -12.04
C ASP A 829 -28.08 -27.27 -11.77
N LYS A 830 -28.23 -28.54 -12.16
CA LYS A 830 -29.32 -29.38 -11.63
C LYS A 830 -29.19 -29.56 -10.13
N LEU A 831 -27.96 -29.69 -9.62
CA LEU A 831 -27.67 -29.69 -8.18
C LEU A 831 -27.87 -28.35 -7.51
N LYS A 832 -27.79 -27.20 -8.21
CA LYS A 832 -28.29 -25.94 -7.67
C LYS A 832 -29.76 -26.06 -7.34
N LYS A 833 -30.62 -26.58 -8.21
CA LYS A 833 -32.05 -26.80 -7.87
C LYS A 833 -32.23 -27.73 -6.66
N TYR A 834 -31.40 -28.76 -6.50
CA TYR A 834 -31.47 -29.66 -5.34
C TYR A 834 -30.89 -29.04 -4.07
N GLY A 835 -29.81 -28.26 -4.16
CA GLY A 835 -29.30 -27.43 -3.08
C GLY A 835 -30.28 -26.32 -2.72
N THR A 836 -31.03 -25.78 -3.69
CA THR A 836 -32.18 -24.90 -3.49
C THR A 836 -33.36 -25.65 -2.88
N CYS A 837 -33.53 -26.95 -3.14
CA CYS A 837 -34.51 -27.81 -2.43
C CYS A 837 -34.05 -28.14 -1.01
N VAL A 838 -32.77 -28.39 -0.72
CA VAL A 838 -32.24 -28.48 0.66
C VAL A 838 -32.39 -27.13 1.36
N TYR A 839 -32.08 -26.04 0.66
CA TYR A 839 -32.21 -24.66 1.12
C TYR A 839 -33.67 -24.25 1.35
N ASN A 840 -34.61 -24.69 0.50
CA ASN A 840 -36.05 -24.46 0.66
C ASN A 840 -36.66 -25.41 1.68
N TYR A 841 -36.14 -26.64 1.80
CA TYR A 841 -36.48 -27.59 2.87
C TYR A 841 -36.11 -26.97 4.21
N LEU A 842 -34.85 -26.55 4.39
CA LEU A 842 -34.35 -25.83 5.56
C LEU A 842 -34.97 -24.43 5.80
N LYS A 843 -35.70 -23.87 4.82
CA LYS A 843 -36.38 -22.57 4.92
C LYS A 843 -37.88 -22.72 5.24
N VAL A 844 -38.47 -23.89 4.99
CA VAL A 844 -39.89 -24.20 5.21
C VAL A 844 -40.11 -25.11 6.43
N SER A 845 -39.11 -25.93 6.79
CA SER A 845 -38.97 -26.53 8.12
C SER A 845 -38.34 -25.52 9.07
#